data_AF-A0A497FX22-F1
#
_entry.id   AF-A0A497FX22-F1
#
_cell.length_a   1.000
_cell.length_b   1.000
_cell.length_c   1.000
_cell.angle_alpha   90.00
_cell.angle_beta   90.00
_cell.angle_gamma   90.00
#
_symmetry.space_group_name_H-M   'P 1'
#
loop_
_entity.id
_entity.type
_entity.pdbx_description
1 polymer ?
#
loop_
_entity_poly.entity_id
_entity_poly.type
_entity_poly.pdbx_seq_one_letter_code
_entity_poly.pdbx_strand_id
1 'polypeptide(L)'
;MQSFLVFPVTIADSTGKVYRGPIKVVGKARFDGNTLDLVNSLKELSRWIPVIEEALKDSELVCELEFTTGARYLLERVGNCVRLDITALKFLPPEYSKGFELLLKLGFIYIKEVALKGWRQSLKKVVKLYAKMSEEDKIALRKLLQQPYLDAHSFFLTFLEKALLQLSREDWWITWLRAQVTRDYPYDIERVREIIERYGDEVYSSEAVDELYRAIRNSYDEDLDEENIAKLAREARSRGELVVFTRLGRASIVMGYLLAASKVVKISEEVLKELESIENLLKERGLDEFSPALFRLKLLCSKSEVDLAQLIRCVKIFLKDLQEYEQKISDELREKLEKEEIAAEEALSSLEYAYSTIVKIKSRLYRLLNTLHELPSRHGAFVFFGQRISPHGAYRIALINENIRAYKGPAFGLEEYMLKGGYNVYCTPSLRVLKYVDYWIEALPLFIHEVEGGVYEIDYENLEAAIRKMAPYWALNIERAEREGTRRPTFCLVTTQSYNMTHLVRFWLEEEMALFNIIRAKGLEDEVKRLVREYRAKIAEYAYQIVEEQHLHEALSIEIQKTKNREKALINIIYKDPLFAEQVAHLALVKEHRLENRVEKVAAELVEKGLSREKALVEARRKVLSETYIDPETFELTQEPRGVALIEVAKRYLRDHLDLAESTARKEVIVRHGLLKELENYWYSAEGPRKKYNLAYTPSRVDLGPNEIPSVIDQGQPIGPVDAESAAATKELFDKINVSLEGVYTYT
;
A
#
# COMPACT_ATOMS: atom_id res chain seq x y z
N MET A 1 2.63 15.85 20.30
CA MET A 1 2.38 15.64 18.86
C MET A 1 1.05 14.90 18.76
N GLN A 2 -0.05 15.65 18.76
CA GLN A 2 -1.41 15.13 18.75
C GLN A 2 -1.88 15.09 17.30
N SER A 3 -1.56 14.02 16.58
CA SER A 3 -2.14 13.81 15.25
C SER A 3 -3.64 13.56 15.45
N PHE A 4 -4.50 14.29 14.72
CA PHE A 4 -5.97 14.18 14.76
C PHE A 4 -6.66 15.01 15.85
N LEU A 5 -6.53 16.34 15.77
CA LEU A 5 -7.20 17.35 16.62
C LEU A 5 -8.55 17.81 16.06
N VAL A 6 -9.21 16.94 15.31
CA VAL A 6 -10.44 17.24 14.56
C VAL A 6 -11.56 16.33 15.03
N PHE A 7 -12.75 16.88 15.20
CA PHE A 7 -13.93 16.05 15.46
C PHE A 7 -14.30 15.33 14.16
N PRO A 8 -14.40 13.99 14.14
CA PRO A 8 -14.50 13.18 12.92
C PRO A 8 -15.90 13.20 12.29
N VAL A 9 -16.47 14.39 12.12
CA VAL A 9 -17.66 14.64 11.32
C VAL A 9 -17.21 15.49 10.14
N THR A 10 -17.41 14.99 8.94
CA THR A 10 -17.00 15.68 7.71
C THR A 10 -18.13 16.52 7.14
N ILE A 11 -17.79 17.66 6.56
CA ILE A 11 -18.75 18.49 5.80
C ILE A 11 -18.75 17.99 4.37
N ALA A 12 -19.94 17.86 3.77
CA ALA A 12 -20.12 17.44 2.39
C ALA A 12 -20.84 18.53 1.57
N ASP A 13 -20.60 18.56 0.27
CA ASP A 13 -21.38 19.37 -0.66
C ASP A 13 -22.69 18.67 -1.07
N SER A 14 -23.50 19.33 -1.90
CA SER A 14 -24.78 18.79 -2.38
C SER A 14 -24.67 17.51 -3.21
N THR A 15 -23.46 17.11 -3.61
CA THR A 15 -23.18 15.86 -4.32
C THR A 15 -22.69 14.75 -3.40
N GLY A 16 -22.59 15.02 -2.09
CA GLY A 16 -22.06 14.09 -1.08
C GLY A 16 -20.53 14.08 -1.01
N LYS A 17 -19.83 14.89 -1.82
CA LYS A 17 -18.36 14.97 -1.82
C LYS A 17 -17.88 15.78 -0.62
N VAL A 18 -16.88 15.28 0.09
CA VAL A 18 -16.29 15.98 1.25
C VAL A 18 -15.76 17.34 0.82
N TYR A 19 -16.20 18.40 1.51
CA TYR A 19 -15.80 19.77 1.23
C TYR A 19 -14.33 20.01 1.59
N ARG A 20 -13.57 20.62 0.68
CA ARG A 20 -12.13 20.86 0.84
C ARG A 20 -11.69 22.17 0.18
N GLY A 21 -12.50 23.21 0.36
CA GLY A 21 -12.17 24.55 -0.10
C GLY A 21 -11.10 25.22 0.78
N PRO A 22 -10.56 26.38 0.36
CA PRO A 22 -9.75 27.20 1.26
C PRO A 22 -10.58 27.60 2.47
N ILE A 23 -10.04 27.36 3.67
CA ILE A 23 -10.69 27.74 4.92
C ILE A 23 -10.72 29.26 5.03
N LYS A 24 -11.92 29.83 5.17
CA LYS A 24 -12.16 31.25 5.38
C LYS A 24 -12.76 31.46 6.76
N VAL A 25 -12.08 32.23 7.60
CA VAL A 25 -12.63 32.69 8.89
C VAL A 25 -13.63 33.80 8.60
N VAL A 26 -14.88 33.61 9.01
CA VAL A 26 -15.99 34.54 8.77
C VAL A 26 -16.45 35.25 10.04
N GLY A 27 -16.04 34.77 11.21
CA GLY A 27 -16.36 35.39 12.49
C GLY A 27 -15.53 34.84 13.63
N LYS A 28 -15.57 35.55 14.76
CA LYS A 28 -14.90 35.16 16.01
C LYS A 28 -15.82 35.37 17.20
N ALA A 29 -15.69 34.51 18.19
CA ALA A 29 -16.34 34.64 19.48
C ALA A 29 -15.42 34.16 20.60
N ARG A 30 -15.75 34.53 21.83
CA ARG A 30 -15.09 34.04 23.03
C ARG A 30 -16.14 33.44 23.95
N PHE A 31 -15.89 32.24 24.43
CA PHE A 31 -16.71 31.62 25.46
C PHE A 31 -15.94 31.56 26.77
N ASP A 32 -16.49 32.17 27.81
CA ASP A 32 -15.84 32.30 29.13
C ASP A 32 -16.21 31.19 30.11
N GLY A 33 -17.06 30.24 29.68
CA GLY A 33 -17.62 29.18 30.51
C GLY A 33 -19.12 29.35 30.78
N ASN A 34 -19.66 30.55 30.57
CA ASN A 34 -21.07 30.83 30.81
C ASN A 34 -21.74 31.54 29.62
N THR A 35 -21.06 32.52 29.01
CA THR A 35 -21.60 33.33 27.91
C THR A 35 -20.71 33.30 26.67
N LEU A 36 -21.35 33.30 25.49
CA LEU A 36 -20.66 33.38 24.19
C LEU A 36 -20.66 34.81 23.65
N ASP A 37 -19.54 35.51 23.83
CA ASP A 37 -19.34 36.88 23.38
C ASP A 37 -18.87 36.92 21.91
N LEU A 38 -19.72 37.42 21.03
CA LEU A 38 -19.39 37.61 19.62
C LEU A 38 -18.50 38.83 19.43
N VAL A 39 -17.37 38.66 18.74
CA VAL A 39 -16.45 39.76 18.38
C VAL A 39 -17.00 40.55 17.19
N ASN A 40 -17.67 39.88 16.25
CA ASN A 40 -18.27 40.48 15.05
C ASN A 40 -19.72 39.99 14.85
N SER A 41 -20.58 40.81 14.24
CA SER A 41 -21.97 40.44 13.97
C SER A 41 -22.07 39.33 12.90
N LEU A 42 -22.68 38.20 13.27
CA LEU A 42 -22.95 37.06 12.39
C LEU A 42 -24.46 36.88 12.22
N LYS A 43 -25.11 37.83 11.52
CA LYS A 43 -26.58 37.84 11.34
C LYS A 43 -27.13 36.51 10.82
N GLU A 44 -26.43 35.87 9.88
CA GLU A 44 -26.79 34.57 9.30
C GLU A 44 -26.79 33.41 10.31
N LEU A 45 -26.05 33.55 11.42
CA LEU A 45 -25.96 32.54 12.48
C LEU A 45 -26.81 32.87 13.70
N SER A 46 -27.52 34.00 13.73
CA SER A 46 -28.27 34.46 14.90
C SER A 46 -29.16 33.37 15.54
N ARG A 47 -29.79 32.51 14.73
CA ARG A 47 -30.58 31.36 15.21
C ARG A 47 -29.77 30.23 15.85
N TRP A 48 -28.52 30.05 15.44
CA TRP A 48 -27.64 28.95 15.86
C TRP A 48 -26.77 29.33 17.06
N ILE A 49 -26.57 30.62 17.33
CA ILE A 49 -25.77 31.10 18.46
C ILE A 49 -26.25 30.53 19.81
N PRO A 50 -27.56 30.55 20.16
CA PRO A 50 -28.02 29.94 21.41
C PRO A 50 -27.74 28.43 21.49
N VAL A 51 -27.87 27.72 20.36
CA VAL A 51 -27.60 26.28 20.27
C VAL A 51 -26.11 25.97 20.52
N ILE A 52 -25.23 26.79 19.95
CA ILE A 52 -23.77 26.65 20.12
C ILE A 52 -23.36 26.97 21.57
N GLU A 53 -23.92 28.04 22.14
CA GLU A 53 -23.65 28.44 23.53
C GLU A 53 -24.08 27.34 24.52
N GLU A 54 -25.26 26.74 24.32
CA GLU A 54 -25.74 25.66 25.19
C GLU A 54 -24.85 24.42 25.11
N ALA A 55 -24.45 24.01 23.90
CA ALA A 55 -23.52 22.91 23.71
C ALA A 55 -22.13 23.17 24.35
N LEU A 56 -21.68 24.43 24.38
CA LEU A 56 -20.43 24.84 25.02
C LEU A 56 -20.52 24.77 26.55
N LYS A 57 -21.61 25.27 27.15
CA LYS A 57 -21.87 25.19 28.61
C LYS A 57 -21.76 23.75 29.10
N ASP A 58 -22.40 22.83 28.38
CA ASP A 58 -22.40 21.39 28.66
C ASP A 58 -21.00 20.73 28.56
N SER A 59 -20.09 21.32 27.79
CA SER A 59 -18.73 20.79 27.60
C SER A 59 -17.72 21.30 28.65
N GLU A 60 -18.08 22.37 29.37
CA GLU A 60 -17.19 23.11 30.28
C GLU A 60 -15.84 23.45 29.62
N LEU A 61 -15.86 23.82 28.33
CA LEU A 61 -14.68 24.20 27.56
C LEU A 61 -14.62 25.73 27.47
N VAL A 62 -13.61 26.35 28.06
CA VAL A 62 -13.30 27.77 27.85
C VAL A 62 -12.41 27.89 26.62
N CYS A 63 -12.84 28.64 25.60
CA CYS A 63 -12.09 28.76 24.36
C CYS A 63 -12.41 30.03 23.56
N GLU A 64 -11.47 30.39 22.69
CA GLU A 64 -11.76 31.23 21.53
C GLU A 64 -12.39 30.37 20.43
N LEU A 65 -13.42 30.89 19.78
CA LEU A 65 -14.15 30.22 18.71
C LEU A 65 -14.00 31.01 17.40
N GLU A 66 -13.51 30.34 16.37
CA GLU A 66 -13.45 30.85 15.00
C GLU A 66 -14.55 30.17 14.17
N PHE A 67 -15.44 30.97 13.58
CA PHE A 67 -16.41 30.47 12.62
C PHE A 67 -15.77 30.43 11.25
N THR A 68 -15.84 29.28 10.59
CA THR A 68 -15.18 29.03 9.31
C THR A 68 -16.15 28.52 8.24
N THR A 69 -15.78 28.74 6.99
CA THR A 69 -16.36 28.06 5.83
C THR A 69 -15.20 27.49 5.02
N GLY A 70 -15.39 26.38 4.31
CA GLY A 70 -14.27 25.76 3.58
C GLY A 70 -13.71 24.51 4.22
N ALA A 71 -13.96 24.31 5.52
CA ALA A 71 -13.26 23.27 6.27
C ALA A 71 -13.85 21.88 6.01
N ARG A 72 -12.95 20.89 6.07
CA ARG A 72 -13.27 19.49 5.92
C ARG A 72 -14.08 18.92 7.09
N TYR A 73 -13.73 19.35 8.30
CA TYR A 73 -14.27 18.82 9.54
C TYR A 73 -15.17 19.86 10.20
N LEU A 74 -16.22 19.40 10.88
CA LEU A 74 -17.14 20.26 11.60
C LEU A 74 -16.43 21.07 12.71
N LEU A 75 -15.54 20.42 13.47
CA LEU A 75 -14.75 21.06 14.51
C LEU A 75 -13.26 20.70 14.36
N GLU A 76 -12.40 21.71 14.54
CA GLU A 76 -10.95 21.55 14.59
C GLU A 76 -10.37 22.35 15.75
N ARG A 77 -9.42 21.78 16.48
CA ARG A 77 -8.64 22.51 17.49
C ARG A 77 -7.35 23.04 16.89
N VAL A 78 -7.14 24.35 16.97
CA VAL A 78 -5.93 25.03 16.51
C VAL A 78 -5.33 25.82 17.66
N GLY A 79 -4.34 25.21 18.34
CA GLY A 79 -3.79 25.76 19.58
C GLY A 79 -4.85 25.82 20.69
N ASN A 80 -5.17 27.04 21.13
CA ASN A 80 -6.21 27.32 22.12
C ASN A 80 -7.56 27.75 21.50
N CYS A 81 -7.61 27.87 20.17
CA CYS A 81 -8.81 28.21 19.44
C CYS A 81 -9.52 26.94 18.95
N VAL A 82 -10.84 26.97 18.93
CA VAL A 82 -11.68 25.97 18.25
C VAL A 82 -12.22 26.60 16.99
N ARG A 83 -12.08 25.91 15.86
CA ARG A 83 -12.74 26.29 14.61
C ARG A 83 -14.02 25.46 14.46
N LEU A 84 -15.13 26.14 14.20
CA LEU A 84 -16.40 25.53 13.87
C LEU A 84 -16.74 25.89 12.42
N ASP A 85 -16.88 24.87 11.57
CA ASP A 85 -17.36 25.07 10.20
C ASP A 85 -18.87 25.24 10.19
N ILE A 86 -19.34 26.31 9.54
CA ILE A 86 -20.75 26.68 9.48
C ILE A 86 -21.36 26.46 8.09
N THR A 87 -20.64 25.82 7.16
CA THR A 87 -21.08 25.64 5.77
C THR A 87 -22.40 24.86 5.72
N ALA A 88 -22.51 23.78 6.49
CA ALA A 88 -23.72 22.96 6.59
C ALA A 88 -24.92 23.73 7.20
N LEU A 89 -24.68 24.73 8.05
CA LEU A 89 -25.74 25.47 8.75
C LEU A 89 -26.62 26.33 7.84
N LYS A 90 -26.14 26.63 6.62
CA LYS A 90 -26.90 27.34 5.59
C LYS A 90 -28.05 26.50 5.05
N PHE A 91 -27.90 25.17 5.07
CA PHE A 91 -28.85 24.24 4.48
C PHE A 91 -29.73 23.54 5.51
N LEU A 92 -29.35 23.58 6.80
CA LEU A 92 -30.08 22.93 7.89
C LEU A 92 -31.39 23.66 8.24
N PRO A 93 -32.55 22.99 8.15
CA PRO A 93 -33.81 23.51 8.66
C PRO A 93 -33.84 23.63 10.21
N PRO A 94 -34.71 24.49 10.79
CA PRO A 94 -34.79 24.69 12.24
C PRO A 94 -35.11 23.44 13.07
N GLU A 95 -35.84 22.47 12.50
CA GLU A 95 -36.20 21.21 13.16
C GLU A 95 -34.98 20.36 13.59
N TYR A 96 -33.81 20.60 13.00
CA TYR A 96 -32.57 19.90 13.33
C TYR A 96 -31.80 20.55 14.50
N SER A 97 -32.33 21.61 15.11
CA SER A 97 -31.64 22.34 16.19
C SER A 97 -31.22 21.44 17.34
N LYS A 98 -32.12 20.55 17.79
CA LYS A 98 -31.81 19.62 18.89
C LYS A 98 -30.71 18.61 18.52
N GLY A 99 -30.78 18.03 17.33
CA GLY A 99 -29.74 17.12 16.84
C GLY A 99 -28.38 17.82 16.75
N PHE A 100 -28.37 19.08 16.29
CA PHE A 100 -27.15 19.86 16.12
C PHE A 100 -26.51 20.26 17.46
N GLU A 101 -27.34 20.65 18.44
CA GLU A 101 -26.92 20.86 19.84
C GLU A 101 -26.19 19.63 20.40
N LEU A 102 -26.81 18.45 20.25
CA LEU A 102 -26.25 17.17 20.72
C LEU A 102 -24.93 16.83 20.02
N LEU A 103 -24.85 17.05 18.70
CA LEU A 103 -23.64 16.81 17.93
C LEU A 103 -22.50 17.74 18.39
N LEU A 104 -22.78 19.03 18.57
CA LEU A 104 -21.80 19.99 19.06
C LEU A 104 -21.36 19.68 20.48
N LYS A 105 -22.26 19.23 21.36
CA LYS A 105 -21.93 18.78 22.72
C LYS A 105 -20.90 17.65 22.68
N LEU A 106 -21.15 16.61 21.87
CA LEU A 106 -20.18 15.52 21.67
C LEU A 106 -18.85 16.04 21.11
N GLY A 107 -18.93 16.96 20.14
CA GLY A 107 -17.79 17.59 19.50
C GLY A 107 -16.91 18.40 20.44
N PHE A 108 -17.47 19.31 21.22
CA PHE A 108 -16.72 20.13 22.17
C PHE A 108 -16.12 19.28 23.30
N ILE A 109 -16.85 18.27 23.79
CA ILE A 109 -16.30 17.32 24.76
C ILE A 109 -15.10 16.55 24.16
N TYR A 110 -15.20 16.12 22.90
CA TYR A 110 -14.07 15.53 22.19
C TYR A 110 -12.88 16.51 22.10
N ILE A 111 -13.12 17.76 21.68
CA ILE A 111 -12.08 18.79 21.48
C ILE A 111 -11.38 19.17 22.81
N LYS A 112 -12.11 19.13 23.93
CA LYS A 112 -11.54 19.32 25.28
C LYS A 112 -10.60 18.17 25.65
N GLU A 113 -11.03 16.93 25.43
CA GLU A 113 -10.31 15.73 25.87
C GLU A 113 -9.13 15.35 24.96
N VAL A 114 -9.22 15.61 23.65
CA VAL A 114 -8.21 15.18 22.67
C VAL A 114 -6.84 15.78 22.96
N ALA A 115 -6.82 17.01 23.49
CA ALA A 115 -5.60 17.71 23.89
C ALA A 115 -4.95 17.13 25.16
N LEU A 116 -5.66 16.31 25.94
CA LEU A 116 -5.17 15.76 27.20
C LEU A 116 -4.89 14.26 27.10
N LYS A 117 -5.81 13.50 26.48
CA LYS A 117 -5.81 12.03 26.47
C LYS A 117 -5.62 11.42 25.07
N GLY A 118 -5.58 12.25 24.03
CA GLY A 118 -5.51 11.81 22.65
C GLY A 118 -6.86 11.36 22.07
N TRP A 119 -6.91 11.26 20.74
CA TRP A 119 -8.14 11.07 19.97
C TRP A 119 -8.88 9.77 20.29
N ARG A 120 -8.16 8.68 20.55
CA ARG A 120 -8.76 7.37 20.81
C ARG A 120 -9.53 7.33 22.12
N GLN A 121 -8.92 7.79 23.22
CA GLN A 121 -9.62 7.88 24.51
C GLN A 121 -10.77 8.89 24.47
N SER A 122 -10.61 9.96 23.71
CA SER A 122 -11.66 10.97 23.52
C SER A 122 -12.87 10.39 22.78
N LEU A 123 -12.67 9.58 21.73
CA LEU A 123 -13.76 8.90 21.03
C LEU A 123 -14.44 7.82 21.90
N LYS A 124 -13.69 7.09 22.74
CA LYS A 124 -14.32 6.20 23.73
C LYS A 124 -15.26 6.97 24.66
N LYS A 125 -14.88 8.18 25.09
CA LYS A 125 -15.75 9.05 25.89
C LYS A 125 -17.00 9.46 25.11
N VAL A 126 -16.86 9.80 23.82
CA VAL A 126 -18.00 10.11 22.94
C VAL A 126 -18.98 8.94 22.84
N VAL A 127 -18.49 7.71 22.64
CA VAL A 127 -19.35 6.50 22.59
C VAL A 127 -20.09 6.31 23.92
N LYS A 128 -19.40 6.47 25.06
CA LYS A 128 -20.02 6.38 26.39
C LYS A 128 -21.09 7.44 26.63
N LEU A 129 -20.92 8.64 26.09
CA LEU A 129 -21.92 9.71 26.19
C LEU A 129 -23.13 9.41 25.30
N TYR A 130 -22.89 8.98 24.05
CA TYR A 130 -23.95 8.56 23.14
C TYR A 130 -24.77 7.39 23.71
N ALA A 131 -24.13 6.41 24.35
CA ALA A 131 -24.79 5.29 25.00
C ALA A 131 -25.78 5.73 26.11
N LYS A 132 -25.50 6.85 26.79
CA LYS A 132 -26.32 7.41 27.88
C LYS A 132 -27.44 8.34 27.40
N MET A 133 -27.46 8.71 26.11
CA MET A 133 -28.51 9.57 25.55
C MET A 133 -29.87 8.86 25.56
N SER A 134 -30.95 9.64 25.69
CA SER A 134 -32.31 9.13 25.52
C SER A 134 -32.53 8.64 24.09
N GLU A 135 -33.52 7.76 23.88
CA GLU A 135 -33.85 7.31 22.51
C GLU A 135 -34.35 8.48 21.64
N GLU A 136 -35.04 9.46 22.24
CA GLU A 136 -35.45 10.69 21.55
C GLU A 136 -34.25 11.51 21.05
N ASP A 137 -33.23 11.68 21.89
CA ASP A 137 -31.98 12.36 21.54
C ASP A 137 -31.21 11.61 20.44
N LYS A 138 -31.13 10.27 20.54
CA LYS A 138 -30.49 9.44 19.50
C LYS A 138 -31.21 9.55 18.15
N ILE A 139 -32.54 9.57 18.14
CA ILE A 139 -33.34 9.78 16.92
C ILE A 139 -33.08 11.17 16.33
N ALA A 140 -33.04 12.22 17.16
CA ALA A 140 -32.74 13.58 16.70
C ALA A 140 -31.34 13.69 16.09
N LEU A 141 -30.33 13.08 16.73
CA LEU A 141 -28.96 13.05 16.23
C LEU A 141 -28.83 12.23 14.93
N ARG A 142 -29.49 11.07 14.85
CA ARG A 142 -29.52 10.24 13.63
C ARG A 142 -30.10 11.01 12.45
N LYS A 143 -31.25 11.67 12.63
CA LYS A 143 -31.89 12.48 11.57
C LYS A 143 -30.96 13.58 11.05
N LEU A 144 -30.18 14.20 11.93
CA LEU A 144 -29.19 15.21 11.55
C LEU A 144 -28.03 14.59 10.74
N LEU A 145 -27.44 13.50 11.22
CA LEU A 145 -26.27 12.89 10.57
C LEU A 145 -26.61 12.18 9.24
N GLN A 146 -27.88 11.95 8.95
CA GLN A 146 -28.36 11.46 7.66
C GLN A 146 -28.48 12.55 6.58
N GLN A 147 -28.26 13.82 6.93
CA GLN A 147 -28.36 14.91 5.96
C GLN A 147 -27.17 14.88 4.99
N PRO A 148 -27.38 15.09 3.67
CA PRO A 148 -26.34 14.87 2.65
C PRO A 148 -25.14 15.84 2.75
N TYR A 149 -25.28 16.97 3.44
CA TYR A 149 -24.25 18.00 3.59
C TYR A 149 -23.47 17.91 4.92
N LEU A 150 -23.75 16.89 5.75
CA LEU A 150 -23.11 16.69 7.05
C LEU A 150 -22.90 15.19 7.29
N ASP A 151 -21.70 14.81 7.74
CA ASP A 151 -21.29 13.41 7.92
C ASP A 151 -21.30 12.60 6.61
N ALA A 152 -20.34 12.92 5.72
CA ALA A 152 -20.22 12.27 4.42
C ALA A 152 -20.28 10.74 4.53
N HIS A 153 -21.12 10.12 3.68
CA HIS A 153 -21.38 8.67 3.67
C HIS A 153 -21.73 8.08 5.05
N SER A 154 -22.32 8.89 5.94
CA SER A 154 -22.73 8.51 7.30
C SER A 154 -21.60 7.92 8.16
N PHE A 155 -20.34 8.33 7.97
CA PHE A 155 -19.21 7.74 8.67
C PHE A 155 -19.36 7.81 10.20
N PHE A 156 -19.66 8.98 10.75
CA PHE A 156 -19.78 9.19 12.19
C PHE A 156 -21.01 8.48 12.75
N LEU A 157 -22.14 8.51 12.04
CA LEU A 157 -23.34 7.79 12.43
C LEU A 157 -23.09 6.28 12.51
N THR A 158 -22.52 5.68 11.45
CA THR A 158 -22.17 4.26 11.43
C THR A 158 -21.22 3.91 12.58
N PHE A 159 -20.24 4.75 12.86
CA PHE A 159 -19.35 4.59 14.01
C PHE A 159 -20.11 4.53 15.33
N LEU A 160 -20.99 5.51 15.61
CA LEU A 160 -21.73 5.57 16.86
C LEU A 160 -22.59 4.33 17.07
N GLU A 161 -23.30 3.90 16.03
CA GLU A 161 -24.20 2.75 16.09
C GLU A 161 -23.43 1.43 16.26
N LYS A 162 -22.38 1.21 15.47
CA LYS A 162 -21.62 -0.04 15.52
C LYS A 162 -20.76 -0.15 16.78
N ALA A 163 -20.14 0.95 17.23
CA ALA A 163 -19.37 0.97 18.47
C ALA A 163 -20.27 0.71 19.69
N LEU A 164 -21.51 1.19 19.68
CA LEU A 164 -22.50 0.90 20.73
C LEU A 164 -22.95 -0.57 20.72
N LEU A 165 -23.20 -1.15 19.54
CA LEU A 165 -23.59 -2.55 19.40
C LEU A 165 -22.46 -3.54 19.75
N GLN A 166 -21.21 -3.13 19.55
CA GLN A 166 -20.01 -3.96 19.75
C GLN A 166 -19.03 -3.30 20.72
N LEU A 167 -19.45 -3.02 21.96
CA LEU A 167 -18.61 -2.34 22.96
C LEU A 167 -17.25 -3.03 23.19
N SER A 168 -17.19 -4.37 23.09
CA SER A 168 -15.94 -5.13 23.18
C SER A 168 -14.96 -4.85 22.02
N ARG A 169 -15.45 -4.27 20.92
CA ARG A 169 -14.69 -3.87 19.73
C ARG A 169 -14.77 -2.37 19.45
N GLU A 170 -15.09 -1.53 20.44
CA GLU A 170 -15.17 -0.07 20.26
C GLU A 170 -13.91 0.51 19.60
N ASP A 171 -12.75 -0.03 19.97
CA ASP A 171 -11.44 0.38 19.46
C ASP A 171 -11.29 0.10 17.96
N TRP A 172 -11.94 -0.94 17.44
CA TRP A 172 -11.94 -1.27 16.01
C TRP A 172 -12.67 -0.18 15.23
N TRP A 173 -13.85 0.20 15.70
CA TRP A 173 -14.68 1.24 15.09
C TRP A 173 -14.06 2.63 15.21
N ILE A 174 -13.31 2.90 16.28
CA ILE A 174 -12.50 4.12 16.42
C ILE A 174 -11.41 4.18 15.33
N THR A 175 -10.69 3.08 15.10
CA THR A 175 -9.69 3.00 14.02
C THR A 175 -10.33 3.11 12.65
N TRP A 176 -11.45 2.43 12.44
CA TRP A 176 -12.23 2.52 11.22
C TRP A 176 -12.62 3.97 10.92
N LEU A 177 -13.27 4.66 11.85
CA LEU A 177 -13.73 6.04 11.68
C LEU A 177 -12.58 6.97 11.27
N ARG A 178 -11.43 6.86 11.94
CA ARG A 178 -10.24 7.64 11.59
C ARG A 178 -9.79 7.39 10.15
N ALA A 179 -9.83 6.15 9.69
CA ALA A 179 -9.52 5.80 8.30
C ALA A 179 -10.55 6.41 7.33
N GLN A 180 -11.85 6.29 7.63
CA GLN A 180 -12.93 6.77 6.77
C GLN A 180 -12.85 8.27 6.51
N VAL A 181 -12.68 9.06 7.57
CA VAL A 181 -12.72 10.52 7.50
C VAL A 181 -11.40 11.14 7.00
N THR A 182 -10.42 10.34 6.57
CA THR A 182 -9.12 10.81 6.04
C THR A 182 -8.96 10.58 4.54
N ARG A 183 -9.64 9.58 3.95
CA ARG A 183 -9.63 9.29 2.51
C ARG A 183 -10.91 9.73 1.79
N ASP A 184 -10.85 9.70 0.46
CA ASP A 184 -12.03 9.67 -0.42
C ASP A 184 -12.20 8.27 -1.00
N TYR A 185 -13.36 8.05 -1.61
CA TYR A 185 -13.68 6.81 -2.28
C TYR A 185 -13.84 7.04 -3.77
N PRO A 186 -12.97 6.46 -4.60
CA PRO A 186 -13.06 6.56 -6.05
C PRO A 186 -14.08 5.58 -6.62
N TYR A 187 -15.04 5.12 -5.82
CA TYR A 187 -16.10 4.18 -6.20
C TYR A 187 -17.27 4.35 -5.23
N ASP A 188 -18.43 3.77 -5.56
CA ASP A 188 -19.64 3.82 -4.75
C ASP A 188 -19.47 3.04 -3.44
N ILE A 189 -19.03 3.76 -2.40
CA ILE A 189 -18.75 3.20 -1.08
C ILE A 189 -20.03 2.81 -0.32
N GLU A 190 -21.13 3.51 -0.57
CA GLU A 190 -22.42 3.22 0.06
C GLU A 190 -22.92 1.86 -0.40
N ARG A 191 -22.91 1.62 -1.72
CA ARG A 191 -23.26 0.30 -2.28
C ARG A 191 -22.33 -0.80 -1.78
N VAL A 192 -21.03 -0.53 -1.67
CA VAL A 192 -20.05 -1.50 -1.13
C VAL A 192 -20.39 -1.87 0.31
N ARG A 193 -20.72 -0.90 1.16
CA ARG A 193 -21.11 -1.16 2.56
C ARG A 193 -22.40 -1.93 2.67
N GLU A 194 -23.42 -1.58 1.89
CA GLU A 194 -24.67 -2.35 1.86
C GLU A 194 -24.42 -3.83 1.57
N ILE A 195 -23.51 -4.14 0.65
CA ILE A 195 -23.14 -5.52 0.31
C ILE A 195 -22.42 -6.17 1.50
N ILE A 196 -21.41 -5.51 2.07
CA ILE A 196 -20.67 -6.04 3.24
C ILE A 196 -21.62 -6.33 4.41
N GLU A 197 -22.55 -5.41 4.71
CA GLU A 197 -23.51 -5.57 5.80
C GLU A 197 -24.52 -6.68 5.54
N ARG A 198 -25.01 -6.81 4.30
CA ARG A 198 -25.96 -7.85 3.89
C ARG A 198 -25.37 -9.25 4.02
N TYR A 199 -24.11 -9.44 3.61
CA TYR A 199 -23.46 -10.75 3.63
C TYR A 199 -22.78 -11.07 4.95
N GLY A 200 -22.34 -10.07 5.73
CA GLY A 200 -21.69 -10.29 7.03
C GLY A 200 -20.48 -11.22 6.92
N ASP A 201 -20.50 -12.36 7.63
CA ASP A 201 -19.42 -13.35 7.58
C ASP A 201 -19.31 -14.09 6.22
N GLU A 202 -20.37 -14.05 5.41
CA GLU A 202 -20.40 -14.61 4.06
C GLU A 202 -19.88 -13.65 3.00
N VAL A 203 -19.24 -12.53 3.38
CA VAL A 203 -18.67 -11.54 2.43
C VAL A 203 -17.59 -12.12 1.48
N TYR A 204 -17.11 -13.33 1.77
CA TYR A 204 -16.17 -14.09 0.94
C TYR A 204 -16.84 -15.10 -0.01
N SER A 205 -18.18 -15.17 -0.04
CA SER A 205 -18.92 -16.02 -0.96
C SER A 205 -18.75 -15.56 -2.41
N SER A 206 -18.96 -16.47 -3.36
CA SER A 206 -18.85 -16.16 -4.79
C SER A 206 -19.82 -15.05 -5.21
N GLU A 207 -21.02 -15.04 -4.64
CA GLU A 207 -22.06 -14.05 -4.86
C GLU A 207 -21.63 -12.67 -4.36
N ALA A 208 -21.15 -12.59 -3.11
CA ALA A 208 -20.67 -11.33 -2.52
C ALA A 208 -19.47 -10.77 -3.29
N VAL A 209 -18.53 -11.63 -3.68
CA VAL A 209 -17.33 -11.27 -4.45
C VAL A 209 -17.71 -10.70 -5.82
N ASP A 210 -18.68 -11.29 -6.52
CA ASP A 210 -19.15 -10.79 -7.81
C ASP A 210 -19.93 -9.46 -7.67
N GLU A 211 -20.80 -9.32 -6.66
CA GLU A 211 -21.48 -8.06 -6.38
C GLU A 211 -20.50 -6.92 -6.08
N LEU A 212 -19.50 -7.16 -5.23
CA LEU A 212 -18.45 -6.19 -4.91
C LEU A 212 -17.61 -5.83 -6.14
N TYR A 213 -17.27 -6.82 -6.97
CA TYR A 213 -16.56 -6.58 -8.23
C TYR A 213 -17.35 -5.65 -9.14
N ARG A 214 -18.65 -5.89 -9.34
CA ARG A 214 -19.52 -5.05 -10.17
C ARG A 214 -19.66 -3.65 -9.60
N ALA A 215 -19.86 -3.53 -8.29
CA ALA A 215 -19.99 -2.23 -7.61
C ALA A 215 -18.76 -1.35 -7.84
N ILE A 216 -17.56 -1.87 -7.59
CA ILE A 216 -16.31 -1.14 -7.81
C ILE A 216 -16.08 -0.88 -9.30
N ARG A 217 -16.16 -1.92 -10.14
CA ARG A 217 -15.87 -1.79 -11.58
C ARG A 217 -16.74 -0.76 -12.29
N ASN A 218 -18.01 -0.65 -11.93
CA ASN A 218 -18.96 0.21 -12.64
C ASN A 218 -18.92 1.67 -12.16
N SER A 219 -18.33 1.94 -10.99
CA SER A 219 -18.28 3.27 -10.39
C SER A 219 -16.87 3.82 -10.21
N TYR A 220 -15.83 3.06 -10.61
CA TYR A 220 -14.45 3.45 -10.37
C TYR A 220 -14.02 4.68 -11.17
N ASP A 221 -13.51 5.70 -10.47
CA ASP A 221 -12.92 6.92 -11.01
C ASP A 221 -11.42 6.96 -10.70
N GLU A 222 -10.58 6.72 -11.72
CA GLU A 222 -9.14 6.68 -11.55
C GLU A 222 -8.53 8.06 -11.25
N ASP A 223 -9.10 9.14 -11.77
CA ASP A 223 -8.57 10.49 -11.56
C ASP A 223 -8.83 10.94 -10.12
N LEU A 224 -10.03 10.66 -9.59
CA LEU A 224 -10.33 10.86 -8.17
C LEU A 224 -9.43 9.99 -7.26
N ASP A 225 -9.14 8.75 -7.66
CA ASP A 225 -8.22 7.89 -6.92
C ASP A 225 -6.81 8.49 -6.89
N GLU A 226 -6.32 9.00 -8.02
CA GLU A 226 -5.03 9.66 -8.08
C GLU A 226 -4.96 10.88 -7.16
N GLU A 227 -5.97 11.75 -7.21
CA GLU A 227 -6.05 12.92 -6.31
C GLU A 227 -5.96 12.50 -4.85
N ASN A 228 -6.69 11.44 -4.48
CA ASN A 228 -6.69 10.89 -3.14
C ASN A 228 -5.31 10.31 -2.76
N ILE A 229 -4.68 9.55 -3.65
CA ILE A 229 -3.35 8.98 -3.45
C ILE A 229 -2.30 10.08 -3.23
N ALA A 230 -2.28 11.09 -4.10
CA ALA A 230 -1.34 12.21 -4.00
C ALA A 230 -1.53 12.97 -2.69
N LYS A 231 -2.79 13.18 -2.26
CA LYS A 231 -3.13 13.80 -0.98
C LYS A 231 -2.63 12.97 0.20
N LEU A 232 -2.99 11.69 0.26
CA LEU A 232 -2.61 10.79 1.35
C LEU A 232 -1.09 10.67 1.49
N ALA A 233 -0.37 10.57 0.36
CA ALA A 233 1.09 10.54 0.35
C ALA A 233 1.70 11.86 0.87
N ARG A 234 1.12 13.01 0.52
CA ARG A 234 1.57 14.33 1.03
C ARG A 234 1.32 14.47 2.52
N GLU A 235 0.14 14.08 2.99
CA GLU A 235 -0.23 14.11 4.41
C GLU A 235 0.63 13.14 5.24
N ALA A 236 0.96 11.97 4.71
CA ALA A 236 1.89 11.03 5.36
C ALA A 236 3.29 11.63 5.53
N ARG A 237 3.85 12.24 4.47
CA ARG A 237 5.15 12.91 4.54
C ARG A 237 5.16 14.08 5.52
N SER A 238 4.09 14.88 5.60
CA SER A 238 4.02 15.98 6.56
C SER A 238 3.98 15.51 8.02
N ARG A 239 3.56 14.26 8.27
CA ARG A 239 3.66 13.58 9.56
C ARG A 239 5.01 12.89 9.79
N GLY A 240 5.94 12.92 8.82
CA GLY A 240 7.23 12.24 8.87
C GLY A 240 7.17 10.73 8.59
N GLU A 241 6.04 10.22 8.09
CA GLU A 241 5.85 8.80 7.74
C GLU A 241 6.52 8.49 6.40
N LEU A 242 7.08 7.27 6.26
CA LEU A 242 7.47 6.76 4.94
C LEU A 242 6.22 6.40 4.13
N VAL A 243 6.20 6.76 2.86
CA VAL A 243 5.13 6.35 1.94
C VAL A 243 5.54 5.07 1.23
N VAL A 244 4.84 3.98 1.51
CA VAL A 244 5.17 2.64 1.02
C VAL A 244 4.07 2.15 0.10
N PHE A 245 4.42 1.59 -1.05
CA PHE A 245 3.51 0.79 -1.87
C PHE A 245 3.94 -0.67 -1.83
N THR A 246 2.96 -1.58 -1.72
CA THR A 246 3.21 -3.01 -1.94
C THR A 246 2.06 -3.65 -2.70
N ARG A 247 2.38 -4.55 -3.63
CA ARG A 247 1.37 -5.37 -4.29
C ARG A 247 0.65 -6.24 -3.26
N LEU A 248 -0.67 -6.27 -3.32
CA LEU A 248 -1.47 -7.06 -2.40
C LEU A 248 -1.23 -8.56 -2.62
N GLY A 249 -0.83 -9.23 -1.55
CA GLY A 249 -0.68 -10.66 -1.41
C GLY A 249 -0.76 -11.04 0.06
N ARG A 250 -0.85 -12.34 0.39
CA ARG A 250 -0.97 -12.78 1.78
C ARG A 250 0.28 -12.45 2.61
N ALA A 251 1.47 -12.56 2.03
CA ALA A 251 2.70 -12.12 2.69
C ALA A 251 2.74 -10.58 2.84
N SER A 252 2.43 -9.86 1.76
CA SER A 252 2.46 -8.40 1.75
C SER A 252 1.48 -7.77 2.75
N ILE A 253 0.33 -8.41 3.03
CA ILE A 253 -0.65 -7.86 3.99
C ILE A 253 -0.08 -7.82 5.41
N VAL A 254 0.65 -8.87 5.81
CA VAL A 254 1.27 -8.97 7.13
C VAL A 254 2.33 -7.88 7.27
N MET A 255 3.28 -7.83 6.33
CA MET A 255 4.32 -6.80 6.32
C MET A 255 3.74 -5.37 6.23
N GLY A 256 2.71 -5.16 5.40
CA GLY A 256 2.07 -3.87 5.23
C GLY A 256 1.39 -3.37 6.51
N TYR A 257 0.65 -4.21 7.23
CA TYR A 257 0.06 -3.81 8.51
C TYR A 257 1.11 -3.65 9.62
N LEU A 258 2.17 -4.46 9.63
CA LEU A 258 3.30 -4.27 10.55
C LEU A 258 3.96 -2.90 10.32
N LEU A 259 4.23 -2.53 9.08
CA LEU A 259 4.77 -1.22 8.71
C LEU A 259 3.81 -0.09 9.08
N ALA A 260 2.52 -0.21 8.76
CA ALA A 260 1.51 0.79 9.09
C ALA A 260 1.29 0.97 10.60
N ALA A 261 1.58 -0.06 11.40
CA ALA A 261 1.50 -0.03 12.86
C ALA A 261 2.84 0.30 13.55
N SER A 262 3.93 0.42 12.78
CA SER A 262 5.26 0.72 13.30
C SER A 262 5.30 2.10 13.97
N LYS A 263 6.11 2.24 15.02
CA LYS A 263 6.21 3.47 15.81
C LYS A 263 7.61 4.07 15.77
N VAL A 264 7.66 5.38 15.63
CA VAL A 264 8.84 6.21 15.88
C VAL A 264 8.59 7.01 17.14
N VAL A 265 9.42 6.80 18.16
CA VAL A 265 9.29 7.43 19.49
C VAL A 265 10.20 8.63 19.63
N LYS A 266 9.75 9.63 20.38
CA LYS A 266 10.57 10.77 20.81
C LYS A 266 11.25 10.45 22.13
N ILE A 267 12.58 10.50 22.16
CA ILE A 267 13.35 10.17 23.36
C ILE A 267 13.13 11.27 24.42
N SER A 268 12.80 10.86 25.65
CA SER A 268 12.58 11.74 26.79
C SER A 268 13.77 11.73 27.75
N GLU A 269 13.87 12.75 28.61
CA GLU A 269 14.87 12.78 29.69
C GLU A 269 14.74 11.59 30.66
N GLU A 270 13.53 11.08 30.86
CA GLU A 270 13.28 9.91 31.72
C GLU A 270 13.98 8.65 31.19
N VAL A 271 13.95 8.44 29.88
CA VAL A 271 14.69 7.35 29.23
C VAL A 271 16.19 7.49 29.46
N LEU A 272 16.72 8.71 29.31
CA LEU A 272 18.15 8.97 29.52
C LEU A 272 18.56 8.71 30.98
N LYS A 273 17.74 9.13 31.95
CA LYS A 273 17.95 8.86 33.38
C LYS A 273 17.94 7.37 33.72
N GLU A 274 17.03 6.59 33.14
CA GLU A 274 17.03 5.13 33.35
C GLU A 274 18.27 4.47 32.70
N LEU A 275 18.76 4.96 31.56
CA LEU A 275 20.02 4.47 30.97
C LEU A 275 21.24 4.81 31.84
N GLU A 276 21.30 6.00 32.44
CA GLU A 276 22.33 6.37 33.43
C GLU A 276 22.24 5.50 34.69
N SER A 277 21.03 5.22 35.17
CA SER A 277 20.83 4.32 36.30
C SER A 277 21.34 2.90 36.02
N ILE A 278 21.15 2.40 34.79
CA ILE A 278 21.69 1.10 34.37
C ILE A 278 23.22 1.16 34.33
N GLU A 279 23.80 2.22 33.77
CA GLU A 279 25.26 2.40 33.72
C GLU A 279 25.90 2.39 35.10
N ASN A 280 25.34 3.16 36.05
CA ASN A 280 25.85 3.22 37.40
C ASN A 280 25.77 1.86 38.08
N LEU A 281 24.67 1.12 37.89
CA LEU A 281 24.52 -0.22 38.43
C LEU A 281 25.55 -1.20 37.84
N LEU A 282 25.88 -1.10 36.55
CA LEU A 282 26.93 -1.93 35.94
C LEU A 282 28.31 -1.62 36.54
N LYS A 283 28.65 -0.34 36.69
CA LYS A 283 29.93 0.12 37.28
C LYS A 283 30.07 -0.30 38.74
N GLU A 284 29.03 -0.09 39.56
CA GLU A 284 28.99 -0.49 40.97
C GLU A 284 29.21 -2.00 41.16
N ARG A 285 28.84 -2.80 40.15
CA ARG A 285 28.89 -4.27 40.19
C ARG A 285 30.09 -4.84 39.44
N GLY A 286 30.94 -4.00 38.84
CA GLY A 286 32.10 -4.44 38.07
C GLY A 286 31.75 -5.21 36.80
N LEU A 287 30.58 -4.96 36.20
CA LEU A 287 30.07 -5.70 35.03
C LEU A 287 30.34 -4.96 33.72
N ASP A 288 31.60 -4.61 33.48
CA ASP A 288 32.03 -3.81 32.32
C ASP A 288 31.80 -4.53 30.98
N GLU A 289 31.66 -5.86 30.98
CA GLU A 289 31.39 -6.67 29.78
C GLU A 289 30.06 -6.32 29.08
N PHE A 290 29.10 -5.71 29.79
CA PHE A 290 27.84 -5.24 29.20
C PHE A 290 27.90 -3.80 28.65
N SER A 291 29.05 -3.12 28.78
CA SER A 291 29.23 -1.77 28.24
C SER A 291 28.90 -1.65 26.74
N PRO A 292 29.24 -2.63 25.86
CA PRO A 292 28.85 -2.59 24.46
C PRO A 292 27.32 -2.60 24.24
N ALA A 293 26.59 -3.40 25.02
CA ALA A 293 25.13 -3.48 24.92
C ALA A 293 24.46 -2.16 25.35
N LEU A 294 24.92 -1.58 26.45
CA LEU A 294 24.47 -0.28 26.91
C LEU A 294 24.85 0.84 25.93
N PHE A 295 26.05 0.81 25.36
CA PHE A 295 26.50 1.80 24.38
C PHE A 295 25.60 1.81 23.13
N ARG A 296 25.18 0.63 22.63
CA ARG A 296 24.23 0.54 21.52
C ARG A 296 22.90 1.25 21.83
N LEU A 297 22.35 1.06 23.03
CA LEU A 297 21.14 1.75 23.47
C LEU A 297 21.34 3.26 23.55
N LYS A 298 22.43 3.71 24.17
CA LYS A 298 22.77 5.14 24.28
C LYS A 298 22.96 5.79 22.92
N LEU A 299 23.61 5.10 21.97
CA LEU A 299 23.80 5.60 20.61
C LEU A 299 22.47 5.82 19.91
N LEU A 300 21.51 4.90 20.03
CA LEU A 300 20.16 5.09 19.51
C LEU A 300 19.45 6.27 20.20
N CYS A 301 19.46 6.29 21.54
CA CYS A 301 18.81 7.32 22.33
C CYS A 301 19.46 8.72 22.22
N SER A 302 20.65 8.83 21.61
CA SER A 302 21.26 10.13 21.27
C SER A 302 20.51 10.87 20.16
N LYS A 303 19.70 10.16 19.37
CA LYS A 303 18.83 10.75 18.34
C LYS A 303 17.55 11.27 18.98
N SER A 304 16.97 12.33 18.40
CA SER A 304 15.69 12.89 18.86
C SER A 304 14.50 11.95 18.62
N GLU A 305 14.57 11.16 17.54
CA GLU A 305 13.55 10.19 17.15
C GLU A 305 14.20 8.86 16.77
N VAL A 306 13.60 7.75 17.21
CA VAL A 306 14.11 6.39 16.99
C VAL A 306 12.95 5.44 16.70
N ASP A 307 13.15 4.48 15.80
CA ASP A 307 12.20 3.40 15.59
C ASP A 307 12.12 2.51 16.85
N LEU A 308 10.92 2.34 17.40
CA LEU A 308 10.71 1.59 18.64
C LEU A 308 11.21 0.14 18.52
N ALA A 309 11.09 -0.47 17.34
CA ALA A 309 11.56 -1.83 17.09
C ALA A 309 13.08 -1.97 17.30
N GLN A 310 13.88 -0.96 16.91
CA GLN A 310 15.33 -0.96 17.15
C GLN A 310 15.67 -0.92 18.65
N LEU A 311 14.93 -0.13 19.44
CA LEU A 311 15.12 -0.06 20.89
C LEU A 311 14.74 -1.37 21.58
N ILE A 312 13.61 -1.96 21.20
CA ILE A 312 13.17 -3.28 21.70
C ILE A 312 14.23 -4.33 21.39
N ARG A 313 14.77 -4.35 20.16
CA ARG A 313 15.87 -5.23 19.76
C ARG A 313 17.09 -5.07 20.65
N CYS A 314 17.55 -3.83 20.88
CA CYS A 314 18.72 -3.60 21.72
C CYS A 314 18.50 -4.06 23.17
N VAL A 315 17.30 -3.91 23.72
CA VAL A 315 16.97 -4.47 25.04
C VAL A 315 16.93 -6.00 25.01
N LYS A 316 16.35 -6.62 23.97
CA LYS A 316 16.35 -8.08 23.80
C LYS A 316 17.77 -8.65 23.75
N ILE A 317 18.68 -8.01 23.02
CA ILE A 317 20.10 -8.40 22.97
C ILE A 317 20.72 -8.32 24.37
N PHE A 318 20.50 -7.22 25.09
CA PHE A 318 21.03 -7.06 26.45
C PHE A 318 20.48 -8.13 27.41
N LEU A 319 19.18 -8.44 27.34
CA LEU A 319 18.59 -9.51 28.15
C LEU A 319 19.18 -10.89 27.84
N LYS A 320 19.50 -11.16 26.57
CA LYS A 320 20.18 -12.39 26.15
C LYS A 320 21.61 -12.45 26.68
N ASP A 321 22.38 -11.36 26.56
CA ASP A 321 23.74 -11.25 27.09
C ASP A 321 23.75 -11.55 28.61
N LEU A 322 22.76 -11.03 29.36
CA LEU A 322 22.60 -11.31 30.80
C LEU A 322 22.27 -12.78 31.10
N GLN A 323 21.49 -13.45 30.24
CA GLN A 323 21.15 -14.86 30.39
C GLN A 323 22.36 -15.77 30.11
N GLU A 324 23.16 -15.43 29.09
CA GLU A 324 24.41 -16.14 28.79
C GLU A 324 25.43 -15.99 29.93
N TYR A 325 25.51 -14.80 30.53
CA TYR A 325 26.34 -14.55 31.71
C TYR A 325 25.89 -15.34 32.95
N GLU A 326 24.58 -15.42 33.18
CA GLU A 326 23.97 -16.24 34.24
C GLU A 326 24.40 -17.71 34.12
N GLN A 327 24.31 -18.27 32.91
CA GLN A 327 24.71 -19.64 32.62
C GLN A 327 26.22 -19.83 32.81
N LYS A 328 27.04 -18.91 32.31
CA LYS A 328 28.50 -18.94 32.45
C LYS A 328 28.94 -18.98 33.92
N ILE A 329 28.38 -18.13 34.78
CA ILE A 329 28.71 -18.14 36.21
C ILE A 329 28.31 -19.46 36.85
N SER A 330 27.12 -19.96 36.51
CA SER A 330 26.64 -21.25 37.04
C SER A 330 27.57 -22.39 36.66
N ASP A 331 28.07 -22.41 35.42
CA ASP A 331 28.98 -23.44 34.92
C ASP A 331 30.39 -23.30 35.55
N GLU A 332 30.91 -22.09 35.66
CA GLU A 332 32.21 -21.82 36.32
C GLU A 332 32.21 -22.23 37.80
N LEU A 333 31.14 -21.92 38.54
CA LEU A 333 31.00 -22.32 39.95
C LEU A 333 30.88 -23.82 40.09
N ARG A 334 30.13 -24.48 39.19
CA ARG A 334 30.02 -25.94 39.17
C ARG A 334 31.37 -26.61 38.88
N GLU A 335 32.13 -26.12 37.90
CA GLU A 335 33.46 -26.65 37.58
C GLU A 335 34.42 -26.51 38.77
N LYS A 336 34.41 -25.36 39.45
CA LYS A 336 35.21 -25.15 40.68
C LYS A 336 34.81 -26.09 41.81
N LEU A 337 33.52 -26.38 41.97
CA LEU A 337 33.03 -27.36 42.95
C LEU A 337 33.48 -28.78 42.61
N GLU A 338 33.40 -29.18 41.33
CA GLU A 338 33.86 -30.49 40.85
C GLU A 338 35.38 -30.68 41.05
N LYS A 339 36.16 -29.60 41.03
CA LYS A 339 37.60 -29.60 41.30
C LYS A 339 37.99 -29.35 42.77
N GLU A 340 37.01 -29.21 43.67
CA GLU A 340 37.21 -28.87 45.09
C GLU A 340 37.96 -27.53 45.30
N GLU A 341 37.92 -26.63 44.33
CA GLU A 341 38.58 -25.30 44.39
C GLU A 341 37.81 -24.28 45.23
N ILE A 342 36.54 -24.56 45.55
CA ILE A 342 35.65 -23.68 46.31
C ILE A 342 34.71 -24.52 47.20
N ALA A 343 34.31 -23.99 48.36
CA ALA A 343 33.30 -24.62 49.21
C ALA A 343 31.88 -24.44 48.64
N ALA A 344 30.99 -25.41 48.87
CA ALA A 344 29.60 -25.36 48.42
C ALA A 344 28.85 -24.10 48.90
N GLU A 345 29.10 -23.65 50.13
CA GLU A 345 28.50 -22.46 50.73
C GLU A 345 28.96 -21.17 50.05
N GLU A 346 30.25 -21.10 49.69
CA GLU A 346 30.85 -19.95 49.01
C GLU A 346 30.39 -19.88 47.54
N ALA A 347 30.25 -21.03 46.88
CA ALA A 347 29.66 -21.12 45.56
C ALA A 347 28.18 -20.67 45.57
N LEU A 348 27.39 -21.11 46.56
CA LEU A 348 25.99 -20.70 46.70
C LEU A 348 25.86 -19.19 46.92
N SER A 349 26.68 -18.60 47.80
CA SER A 349 26.67 -17.16 48.07
C SER A 349 27.06 -16.34 46.83
N SER A 350 28.07 -16.78 46.08
CA SER A 350 28.49 -16.15 44.82
C SER A 350 27.38 -16.19 43.77
N LEU A 351 26.70 -17.33 43.69
CA LEU A 351 25.57 -17.53 42.78
C LEU A 351 24.40 -16.62 43.15
N GLU A 352 24.01 -16.55 44.43
CA GLU A 352 22.95 -15.64 44.93
C GLU A 352 23.27 -14.17 44.64
N TYR A 353 24.52 -13.75 44.83
CA TYR A 353 24.97 -12.40 44.53
C TYR A 353 24.83 -12.06 43.04
N ALA A 354 25.25 -12.98 42.17
CA ALA A 354 25.12 -12.84 40.73
C ALA A 354 23.65 -12.74 40.30
N TYR A 355 22.80 -13.67 40.75
CA TYR A 355 21.37 -13.66 40.47
C TYR A 355 20.69 -12.37 40.94
N SER A 356 20.97 -11.93 42.16
CA SER A 356 20.45 -10.66 42.71
C SER A 356 20.82 -9.46 41.83
N THR A 357 22.04 -9.44 41.30
CA THR A 357 22.53 -8.39 40.42
C THR A 357 21.83 -8.43 39.06
N ILE A 358 21.75 -9.61 38.43
CA ILE A 358 21.08 -9.82 37.15
C ILE A 358 19.60 -9.43 37.23
N VAL A 359 18.90 -9.82 38.29
CA VAL A 359 17.49 -9.47 38.51
C VAL A 359 17.29 -7.96 38.61
N LYS A 360 18.19 -7.23 39.28
CA LYS A 360 18.13 -5.76 39.37
C LYS A 360 18.31 -5.10 38.00
N ILE A 361 19.24 -5.59 37.17
CA ILE A 361 19.44 -5.07 35.81
C ILE A 361 18.22 -5.40 34.93
N LYS A 362 17.73 -6.64 34.95
CA LYS A 362 16.51 -7.06 34.23
C LYS A 362 15.31 -6.18 34.62
N SER A 363 15.13 -5.89 35.90
CA SER A 363 14.06 -4.99 36.38
C SER A 363 14.15 -3.58 35.77
N ARG A 364 15.35 -3.01 35.68
CA ARG A 364 15.58 -1.71 35.04
C ARG A 364 15.31 -1.75 33.54
N LEU A 365 15.75 -2.81 32.85
CA LEU A 365 15.47 -3.00 31.42
C LEU A 365 13.97 -3.15 31.14
N TYR A 366 13.23 -3.87 31.98
CA TYR A 366 11.76 -3.98 31.84
C TYR A 366 11.05 -2.65 32.11
N ARG A 367 11.52 -1.86 33.08
CA ARG A 367 11.01 -0.50 33.30
C ARG A 367 11.28 0.40 32.09
N LEU A 368 12.49 0.31 31.53
CA LEU A 368 12.84 1.03 30.31
C LEU A 368 11.89 0.64 29.17
N LEU A 369 11.66 -0.65 28.93
CA LEU A 369 10.70 -1.12 27.91
C LEU A 369 9.29 -0.56 28.13
N ASN A 370 8.78 -0.59 29.36
CA ASN A 370 7.47 -0.02 29.66
C ASN A 370 7.42 1.47 29.32
N THR A 371 8.44 2.22 29.74
CA THR A 371 8.57 3.65 29.46
C THR A 371 8.59 3.92 27.96
N LEU A 372 9.36 3.13 27.19
CA LEU A 372 9.45 3.26 25.73
C LEU A 372 8.10 3.07 25.02
N HIS A 373 7.23 2.19 25.52
CA HIS A 373 5.89 1.96 24.94
C HIS A 373 4.92 3.12 25.19
N GLU A 374 5.13 3.88 26.27
CA GLU A 374 4.30 5.01 26.69
C GLU A 374 4.75 6.35 26.07
N LEU A 375 5.95 6.39 25.47
CA LEU A 375 6.48 7.61 24.86
C LEU A 375 5.55 8.17 23.76
N PRO A 376 5.51 9.51 23.62
CA PRO A 376 4.93 10.14 22.44
C PRO A 376 5.56 9.56 21.17
N SER A 377 4.70 9.05 20.30
CA SER A 377 5.11 8.42 19.04
C SER A 377 4.26 8.89 17.87
N ARG A 378 4.88 8.82 16.70
CA ARG A 378 4.21 8.88 15.40
C ARG A 378 4.35 7.53 14.71
N HIS A 379 3.58 7.33 13.65
CA HIS A 379 3.76 6.13 12.83
C HIS A 379 5.03 6.21 11.99
N GLY A 380 5.57 5.04 11.69
CA GLY A 380 6.75 4.89 10.83
C GLY A 380 6.42 4.92 9.34
N ALA A 381 5.24 4.44 8.94
CA ALA A 381 4.84 4.34 7.54
C ALA A 381 3.34 4.52 7.30
N PHE A 382 3.02 4.95 6.09
CA PHE A 382 1.70 4.87 5.46
C PHE A 382 1.79 3.91 4.27
N VAL A 383 0.89 2.93 4.21
CA VAL A 383 1.01 1.82 3.25
C VAL A 383 -0.13 1.80 2.25
N PHE A 384 0.24 1.85 0.97
CA PHE A 384 -0.64 1.59 -0.16
C PHE A 384 -0.57 0.11 -0.55
N PHE A 385 -1.73 -0.55 -0.61
CA PHE A 385 -1.87 -1.88 -1.20
C PHE A 385 -2.33 -1.77 -2.65
N GLY A 386 -1.60 -2.40 -3.57
CA GLY A 386 -1.97 -2.47 -4.98
C GLY A 386 -2.77 -3.73 -5.32
N GLN A 387 -4.02 -3.57 -5.74
CA GLN A 387 -4.89 -4.68 -6.15
C GLN A 387 -5.73 -4.30 -7.37
N ARG A 388 -5.50 -4.96 -8.52
CA ARG A 388 -6.28 -4.72 -9.74
C ARG A 388 -7.78 -4.98 -9.54
N ILE A 389 -8.62 -4.24 -10.26
CA ILE A 389 -10.05 -4.57 -10.39
C ILE A 389 -10.16 -5.81 -11.26
N SER A 390 -10.44 -6.95 -10.62
CA SER A 390 -10.68 -8.24 -11.28
C SER A 390 -11.76 -9.01 -10.53
N PRO A 391 -12.47 -9.96 -11.18
CA PRO A 391 -13.54 -10.73 -10.55
C PRO A 391 -13.18 -11.31 -9.18
N HIS A 392 -11.96 -11.84 -9.02
CA HIS A 392 -11.50 -12.45 -7.76
C HIS A 392 -10.62 -11.53 -6.89
N GLY A 393 -10.49 -10.26 -7.24
CA GLY A 393 -9.56 -9.34 -6.58
C GLY A 393 -10.19 -8.05 -6.05
N ALA A 394 -11.22 -7.54 -6.74
CA ALA A 394 -11.82 -6.24 -6.42
C ALA A 394 -12.40 -6.19 -5.01
N TYR A 395 -13.02 -7.28 -4.53
CA TYR A 395 -13.58 -7.34 -3.18
C TYR A 395 -12.54 -7.01 -2.09
N ARG A 396 -11.25 -7.33 -2.29
CA ARG A 396 -10.19 -7.03 -1.32
C ARG A 396 -9.90 -5.53 -1.20
N ILE A 397 -10.14 -4.76 -2.26
CA ILE A 397 -10.06 -3.30 -2.23
C ILE A 397 -11.10 -2.77 -1.25
N ALA A 398 -12.35 -3.21 -1.41
CA ALA A 398 -13.44 -2.87 -0.49
C ALA A 398 -13.13 -3.26 0.95
N LEU A 399 -12.75 -4.52 1.20
CA LEU A 399 -12.52 -5.00 2.56
C LEU A 399 -11.39 -4.23 3.25
N ILE A 400 -10.24 -4.03 2.61
CA ILE A 400 -9.12 -3.29 3.23
C ILE A 400 -9.52 -1.83 3.49
N ASN A 401 -10.20 -1.18 2.54
CA ASN A 401 -10.68 0.20 2.71
C ASN A 401 -11.88 0.31 3.69
N GLU A 402 -12.44 -0.80 4.14
CA GLU A 402 -13.39 -0.85 5.26
C GLU A 402 -12.74 -1.39 6.54
N ASN A 403 -11.40 -1.49 6.57
CA ASN A 403 -10.64 -2.08 7.68
C ASN A 403 -11.17 -3.48 8.08
N ILE A 404 -11.49 -4.30 7.08
CA ILE A 404 -11.90 -5.70 7.19
C ILE A 404 -10.79 -6.57 6.58
N ARG A 405 -10.65 -7.80 7.08
CA ARG A 405 -9.64 -8.75 6.60
C ARG A 405 -9.85 -9.05 5.11
N ALA A 406 -8.78 -9.05 4.32
CA ALA A 406 -8.87 -9.30 2.88
C ALA A 406 -9.04 -10.80 2.54
N TYR A 407 -8.66 -11.68 3.46
CA TYR A 407 -8.66 -13.13 3.28
C TYR A 407 -9.50 -13.81 4.36
N LYS A 408 -10.22 -14.86 3.96
CA LYS A 408 -10.92 -15.77 4.87
C LYS A 408 -9.91 -16.62 5.64
N GLY A 409 -10.18 -16.91 6.91
CA GLY A 409 -9.35 -17.78 7.74
C GLY A 409 -8.96 -17.14 9.08
N PRO A 410 -8.12 -17.82 9.89
CA PRO A 410 -7.55 -17.25 11.10
C PRO A 410 -6.66 -16.04 10.78
N ALA A 411 -6.70 -15.03 11.65
CA ALA A 411 -5.88 -13.82 11.50
C ALA A 411 -4.47 -13.94 12.09
N PHE A 412 -4.18 -15.01 12.84
CA PHE A 412 -2.88 -15.26 13.50
C PHE A 412 -2.26 -14.04 14.21
N GLY A 413 -3.08 -13.15 14.78
CA GLY A 413 -2.65 -11.92 15.47
C GLY A 413 -2.65 -10.64 14.62
N LEU A 414 -2.86 -10.72 13.30
CA LEU A 414 -2.87 -9.57 12.38
C LEU A 414 -3.89 -8.49 12.79
N GLU A 415 -5.02 -8.88 13.39
CA GLU A 415 -6.07 -7.96 13.87
C GLU A 415 -5.53 -6.92 14.86
N GLU A 416 -4.51 -7.26 15.67
CA GLU A 416 -3.86 -6.30 16.57
C GLU A 416 -3.19 -5.17 15.79
N TYR A 417 -2.54 -5.49 14.67
CA TYR A 417 -1.84 -4.53 13.83
C TYR A 417 -2.82 -3.75 12.95
N MET A 418 -3.90 -4.38 12.48
CA MET A 418 -5.02 -3.67 11.85
C MET A 418 -5.64 -2.65 12.82
N LEU A 419 -5.77 -3.00 14.10
CA LEU A 419 -6.28 -2.07 15.12
C LEU A 419 -5.34 -0.87 15.32
N LYS A 420 -4.02 -1.11 15.35
CA LYS A 420 -3.00 -0.07 15.60
C LYS A 420 -2.74 0.82 14.37
N GLY A 421 -2.77 0.25 13.17
CA GLY A 421 -2.31 0.88 11.92
C GLY A 421 -3.34 0.92 10.78
N GLY A 422 -4.58 0.44 10.97
CA GLY A 422 -5.59 0.35 9.89
C GLY A 422 -6.08 1.69 9.31
N TYR A 423 -5.78 2.81 9.97
CA TYR A 423 -6.00 4.16 9.42
C TYR A 423 -4.79 4.71 8.66
N ASN A 424 -3.68 3.98 8.64
CA ASN A 424 -2.46 4.26 7.88
C ASN A 424 -2.30 3.32 6.67
N VAL A 425 -3.42 2.78 6.17
CA VAL A 425 -3.46 1.95 4.97
C VAL A 425 -4.51 2.41 3.96
N TYR A 426 -4.24 2.23 2.69
CA TYR A 426 -5.20 2.44 1.59
C TYR A 426 -4.98 1.43 0.47
N CYS A 427 -6.05 0.81 -0.01
CA CYS A 427 -5.99 -0.12 -1.13
C CYS A 427 -6.49 0.56 -2.41
N THR A 428 -5.69 0.49 -3.47
CA THR A 428 -5.99 1.11 -4.77
C THR A 428 -5.72 0.12 -5.91
N PRO A 429 -6.52 0.14 -6.99
CA PRO A 429 -6.20 -0.56 -8.22
C PRO A 429 -5.29 0.22 -9.16
N SER A 430 -5.07 1.52 -8.94
CA SER A 430 -4.29 2.35 -9.84
C SER A 430 -2.79 2.20 -9.59
N LEU A 431 -2.03 2.03 -10.68
CA LEU A 431 -0.57 2.08 -10.66
C LEU A 431 -0.03 3.51 -10.52
N ARG A 432 -0.89 4.53 -10.64
CA ARG A 432 -0.53 5.94 -10.44
C ARG A 432 0.04 6.21 -9.06
N VAL A 433 -0.23 5.33 -8.08
CA VAL A 433 0.39 5.37 -6.75
C VAL A 433 1.91 5.33 -6.77
N LEU A 434 2.51 4.63 -7.73
CA LEU A 434 3.96 4.55 -7.86
C LEU A 434 4.59 5.92 -8.10
N LYS A 435 3.86 6.91 -8.63
CA LYS A 435 4.32 8.29 -8.80
C LYS A 435 4.61 9.00 -7.48
N TYR A 436 4.10 8.49 -6.36
CA TYR A 436 4.01 9.23 -5.10
C TYR A 436 4.63 8.52 -3.91
N VAL A 437 5.27 7.36 -4.07
CA VAL A 437 5.81 6.57 -2.95
C VAL A 437 7.32 6.78 -2.74
N ASP A 438 7.78 6.60 -1.52
CA ASP A 438 9.21 6.58 -1.19
C ASP A 438 9.76 5.16 -1.37
N TYR A 439 8.95 4.14 -1.06
CA TYR A 439 9.31 2.73 -1.19
C TYR A 439 8.30 1.98 -2.05
N TRP A 440 8.79 1.24 -3.04
CA TRP A 440 8.04 0.26 -3.80
C TRP A 440 8.50 -1.14 -3.36
N ILE A 441 7.64 -1.89 -2.69
CA ILE A 441 7.89 -3.27 -2.30
C ILE A 441 7.13 -4.21 -3.24
N GLU A 442 7.84 -4.84 -4.16
CA GLU A 442 7.22 -5.69 -5.17
C GLU A 442 7.36 -7.16 -4.81
N ALA A 443 6.22 -7.77 -4.51
CA ALA A 443 6.07 -9.20 -4.27
C ALA A 443 5.33 -9.82 -5.47
N LEU A 444 6.05 -10.61 -6.27
CA LEU A 444 5.56 -11.22 -7.51
C LEU A 444 5.53 -12.76 -7.40
N PRO A 445 4.99 -13.38 -6.34
CA PRO A 445 5.03 -14.83 -6.17
C PRO A 445 4.19 -15.58 -7.23
N LEU A 446 3.32 -14.86 -7.96
CA LEU A 446 2.41 -15.44 -8.94
C LEU A 446 3.07 -15.93 -10.23
N PHE A 447 4.38 -15.72 -10.40
CA PHE A 447 5.12 -16.13 -11.60
C PHE A 447 6.02 -17.33 -11.33
N ILE A 448 5.81 -18.05 -10.23
CA ILE A 448 6.56 -19.28 -9.93
C ILE A 448 5.54 -20.40 -9.80
N HIS A 449 5.65 -21.39 -10.68
CA HIS A 449 4.72 -22.51 -10.75
C HIS A 449 5.48 -23.82 -10.61
N GLU A 450 4.96 -24.73 -9.79
CA GLU A 450 5.46 -26.10 -9.75
C GLU A 450 4.93 -26.83 -10.99
N VAL A 451 5.85 -27.37 -11.79
CA VAL A 451 5.57 -28.25 -12.92
C VAL A 451 5.81 -29.71 -12.54
N GLU A 452 5.44 -30.65 -13.42
CA GLU A 452 5.61 -32.08 -13.16
C GLU A 452 7.05 -32.43 -12.72
N GLY A 453 7.16 -33.23 -11.66
CA GLY A 453 8.45 -33.66 -11.10
C GLY A 453 9.04 -32.75 -10.02
N GLY A 454 8.28 -31.77 -9.49
CA GLY A 454 8.73 -30.90 -8.39
C GLY A 454 9.72 -29.82 -8.82
N VAL A 455 9.81 -29.57 -10.14
CA VAL A 455 10.59 -28.47 -10.72
C VAL A 455 9.74 -27.20 -10.67
N TYR A 456 10.36 -26.06 -10.36
CA TYR A 456 9.67 -24.77 -10.38
C TYR A 456 10.04 -24.01 -11.66
N GLU A 457 9.03 -23.61 -12.43
CA GLU A 457 9.18 -22.75 -13.60
C GLU A 457 8.84 -21.30 -13.23
N ILE A 458 9.61 -20.35 -13.78
CA ILE A 458 9.39 -18.92 -13.60
C ILE A 458 8.80 -18.34 -14.89
N ASP A 459 7.62 -17.73 -14.77
CA ASP A 459 6.96 -16.98 -15.83
C ASP A 459 7.59 -15.59 -15.98
N TYR A 460 8.75 -15.56 -16.63
CA TYR A 460 9.48 -14.34 -16.94
C TYR A 460 8.69 -13.40 -17.85
N GLU A 461 7.80 -13.95 -18.68
CA GLU A 461 7.09 -13.19 -19.70
C GLU A 461 6.07 -12.23 -19.09
N ASN A 462 5.23 -12.72 -18.19
CA ASN A 462 4.26 -11.90 -17.50
C ASN A 462 4.92 -11.01 -16.43
N LEU A 463 6.04 -11.46 -15.86
CA LEU A 463 6.86 -10.64 -14.97
C LEU A 463 7.40 -9.39 -15.71
N GLU A 464 7.99 -9.56 -16.89
CA GLU A 464 8.48 -8.45 -17.72
C GLU A 464 7.34 -7.47 -18.05
N ALA A 465 6.20 -7.98 -18.51
CA ALA A 465 5.04 -7.15 -18.84
C ALA A 465 4.54 -6.32 -17.65
N ALA A 466 4.53 -6.91 -16.45
CA ALA A 466 4.16 -6.21 -15.22
C ALA A 466 5.14 -5.08 -14.88
N ILE A 467 6.45 -5.34 -14.92
CA ILE A 467 7.50 -4.36 -14.61
C ILE A 467 7.47 -3.20 -15.63
N ARG A 468 7.39 -3.50 -16.92
CA ARG A 468 7.32 -2.47 -17.98
C ARG A 468 6.08 -1.60 -17.83
N LYS A 469 4.93 -2.17 -17.46
CA LYS A 469 3.71 -1.41 -17.21
C LYS A 469 3.84 -0.43 -16.02
N MET A 470 4.69 -0.74 -15.05
CA MET A 470 4.94 0.09 -13.87
C MET A 470 6.00 1.18 -14.11
N ALA A 471 6.92 0.95 -15.05
CA ALA A 471 8.08 1.80 -15.30
C ALA A 471 7.74 3.28 -15.57
N PRO A 472 6.72 3.65 -16.39
CA PRO A 472 6.38 5.05 -16.62
C PRO A 472 6.02 5.81 -15.33
N TYR A 473 5.29 5.17 -14.42
CA TYR A 473 4.90 5.77 -13.15
C TYR A 473 6.10 5.93 -12.22
N TRP A 474 7.05 4.99 -12.26
CA TRP A 474 8.29 5.07 -11.51
C TRP A 474 9.22 6.17 -12.03
N ALA A 475 9.33 6.36 -13.35
CA ALA A 475 10.05 7.49 -13.94
C ALA A 475 9.48 8.83 -13.47
N LEU A 476 8.16 8.98 -13.48
CA LEU A 476 7.47 10.17 -12.95
C LEU A 476 7.70 10.37 -11.45
N ASN A 477 7.84 9.29 -10.67
CA ASN A 477 8.16 9.36 -9.25
C ASN A 477 9.55 9.92 -9.00
N ILE A 478 10.54 9.44 -9.75
CA ILE A 478 11.93 9.90 -9.69
C ILE A 478 11.97 11.41 -9.96
N GLU A 479 11.34 11.86 -11.04
CA GLU A 479 11.31 13.28 -11.42
C GLU A 479 10.62 14.15 -10.38
N ARG A 480 9.49 13.66 -9.85
CA ARG A 480 8.80 14.32 -8.74
C ARG A 480 9.72 14.43 -7.53
N ALA A 481 10.38 13.35 -7.14
CA ALA A 481 11.24 13.33 -5.97
C ALA A 481 12.43 14.28 -6.12
N GLU A 482 13.05 14.35 -7.30
CA GLU A 482 14.11 15.31 -7.59
C GLU A 482 13.60 16.75 -7.56
N ARG A 483 12.45 17.02 -8.19
CA ARG A 483 11.83 18.36 -8.23
C ARG A 483 11.42 18.86 -6.84
N GLU A 484 10.88 17.98 -6.01
CA GLU A 484 10.36 18.30 -4.67
C GLU A 484 11.45 18.19 -3.59
N GLY A 485 12.65 17.70 -3.92
CA GLY A 485 13.73 17.46 -2.97
C GLY A 485 13.37 16.41 -1.91
N THR A 486 12.51 15.45 -2.25
CA THR A 486 12.13 14.36 -1.33
C THR A 486 13.16 13.22 -1.37
N ARG A 487 12.93 12.20 -0.54
CA ARG A 487 13.74 10.98 -0.50
C ARG A 487 13.87 10.38 -1.91
N ARG A 488 15.06 9.85 -2.21
CA ARG A 488 15.29 9.07 -3.42
C ARG A 488 14.39 7.83 -3.39
N PRO A 489 13.56 7.60 -4.43
CA PRO A 489 12.68 6.45 -4.46
C PRO A 489 13.46 5.14 -4.37
N THR A 490 12.95 4.18 -3.60
CA THR A 490 13.61 2.91 -3.32
C THR A 490 12.74 1.74 -3.75
N PHE A 491 13.28 0.88 -4.61
CA PHE A 491 12.63 -0.33 -5.09
C PHE A 491 13.18 -1.55 -4.32
N CYS A 492 12.32 -2.17 -3.51
CA CYS A 492 12.59 -3.41 -2.79
C CYS A 492 11.92 -4.58 -3.53
N LEU A 493 12.71 -5.45 -4.15
CA LEU A 493 12.20 -6.66 -4.79
C LEU A 493 12.16 -7.78 -3.73
N VAL A 494 10.98 -8.29 -3.39
CA VAL A 494 10.83 -9.34 -2.34
C VAL A 494 10.48 -10.72 -2.87
N THR A 495 10.19 -10.82 -4.16
CA THR A 495 9.88 -12.07 -4.85
C THR A 495 10.99 -13.10 -4.66
N THR A 496 10.64 -14.37 -4.46
CA THR A 496 11.61 -15.48 -4.55
C THR A 496 12.32 -15.41 -5.90
N GLN A 497 13.64 -15.54 -5.93
CA GLN A 497 14.41 -15.35 -7.16
C GLN A 497 15.20 -16.61 -7.54
N SER A 498 15.31 -16.84 -8.84
CA SER A 498 16.42 -17.60 -9.43
C SER A 498 17.66 -16.69 -9.59
N TYR A 499 18.76 -17.28 -10.04
CA TYR A 499 19.99 -16.55 -10.31
C TYR A 499 19.75 -15.35 -11.27
N ASN A 500 20.32 -14.18 -10.94
CA ASN A 500 20.34 -12.97 -11.77
C ASN A 500 19.00 -12.24 -12.02
N MET A 501 17.88 -12.65 -11.42
CA MET A 501 16.57 -12.02 -11.65
C MET A 501 16.53 -10.52 -11.31
N THR A 502 17.19 -10.09 -10.24
CA THR A 502 17.23 -8.66 -9.88
C THR A 502 17.83 -7.80 -10.99
N HIS A 503 18.86 -8.28 -11.69
CA HIS A 503 19.46 -7.56 -12.81
C HIS A 503 18.55 -7.54 -14.05
N LEU A 504 17.80 -8.62 -14.31
CA LEU A 504 16.81 -8.65 -15.40
C LEU A 504 15.66 -7.67 -15.14
N VAL A 505 15.09 -7.67 -13.94
CA VAL A 505 14.04 -6.73 -13.54
C VAL A 505 14.54 -5.30 -13.62
N ARG A 506 15.78 -5.04 -13.17
CA ARG A 506 16.43 -3.74 -13.32
C ARG A 506 16.51 -3.34 -14.79
N PHE A 507 17.00 -4.21 -15.66
CA PHE A 507 17.13 -3.92 -17.09
C PHE A 507 15.78 -3.56 -17.73
N TRP A 508 14.73 -4.36 -17.51
CA TRP A 508 13.40 -4.06 -18.05
C TRP A 508 12.84 -2.74 -17.54
N LEU A 509 13.02 -2.46 -16.24
CA LEU A 509 12.57 -1.22 -15.63
C LEU A 509 13.31 0.00 -16.23
N GLU A 510 14.64 -0.05 -16.26
CA GLU A 510 15.47 1.06 -16.74
C GLU A 510 15.31 1.30 -18.24
N GLU A 511 15.26 0.23 -19.06
CA GLU A 511 15.00 0.34 -20.50
C GLU A 511 13.64 0.99 -20.74
N GLU A 512 12.59 0.52 -20.08
CA GLU A 512 11.25 1.06 -20.29
C GLU A 512 11.11 2.51 -19.82
N MET A 513 11.77 2.88 -18.71
CA MET A 513 11.84 4.29 -18.29
C MET A 513 12.54 5.15 -19.35
N ALA A 514 13.64 4.68 -19.92
CA ALA A 514 14.35 5.41 -20.98
C ALA A 514 13.48 5.60 -22.23
N LEU A 515 12.80 4.54 -22.68
CA LEU A 515 11.86 4.56 -23.81
C LEU A 515 10.69 5.53 -23.54
N PHE A 516 10.12 5.50 -22.34
CA PHE A 516 9.06 6.42 -21.92
C PHE A 516 9.53 7.88 -21.91
N ASN A 517 10.69 8.14 -21.30
CA ASN A 517 11.25 9.48 -21.12
C ASN A 517 11.56 10.16 -22.45
N ILE A 518 12.19 9.44 -23.40
CA ILE A 518 12.52 10.02 -24.71
C ILE A 518 11.26 10.31 -25.54
N ILE A 519 10.28 9.41 -25.55
CA ILE A 519 9.00 9.62 -26.24
C ILE A 519 8.31 10.87 -25.72
N ARG A 520 8.23 11.04 -24.40
CA ARG A 520 7.64 12.21 -23.76
C ARG A 520 8.42 13.49 -24.03
N ALA A 521 9.76 13.42 -23.98
CA ALA A 521 10.62 14.58 -24.25
C ALA A 521 10.51 15.08 -25.70
N LYS A 522 10.13 14.21 -26.64
CA LYS A 522 9.96 14.55 -28.06
C LYS A 522 8.49 14.79 -28.46
N GLY A 523 7.54 14.66 -27.54
CA GLY A 523 6.11 14.87 -27.81
C GLY A 523 5.49 13.79 -28.71
N LEU A 524 5.94 12.54 -28.60
CA LEU A 524 5.56 11.42 -29.47
C LEU A 524 4.52 10.46 -28.83
N GLU A 525 3.94 10.82 -27.69
CA GLU A 525 3.03 9.95 -26.93
C GLU A 525 1.77 9.58 -27.72
N ASP A 526 1.22 10.52 -28.49
CA ASP A 526 0.00 10.29 -29.26
C ASP A 526 0.25 9.38 -30.46
N GLU A 527 1.46 9.40 -31.03
CA GLU A 527 1.89 8.43 -32.04
C GLU A 527 1.98 7.02 -31.45
N VAL A 528 2.60 6.87 -30.27
CA VAL A 528 2.64 5.59 -29.55
C VAL A 528 1.24 5.08 -29.25
N LYS A 529 0.34 5.91 -28.70
CA LYS A 529 -1.06 5.54 -28.42
C LYS A 529 -1.82 5.16 -29.69
N ARG A 530 -1.54 5.80 -30.83
CA ARG A 530 -2.15 5.45 -32.11
C ARG A 530 -1.66 4.07 -32.55
N LEU A 531 -0.36 3.82 -32.51
CA LEU A 531 0.24 2.56 -32.92
C LEU A 531 -0.25 1.37 -32.07
N VAL A 532 -0.37 1.54 -30.75
CA VAL A 532 -0.98 0.52 -29.86
C VAL A 532 -2.42 0.19 -30.26
N ARG A 533 -3.22 1.20 -30.63
CA ARG A 533 -4.60 0.98 -31.12
C ARG A 533 -4.60 0.26 -32.46
N GLU A 534 -3.68 0.59 -33.36
CA GLU A 534 -3.51 -0.07 -34.65
C GLU A 534 -3.15 -1.55 -34.50
N TYR A 535 -2.22 -1.90 -33.61
CA TYR A 535 -1.89 -3.30 -33.30
C TYR A 535 -3.13 -4.10 -32.90
N ARG A 536 -3.89 -3.56 -31.94
CA ARG A 536 -5.08 -4.21 -31.40
C ARG A 536 -6.16 -4.40 -32.46
N ALA A 537 -6.40 -3.38 -33.30
CA ALA A 537 -7.35 -3.44 -34.39
C ALA A 537 -6.96 -4.47 -35.45
N LYS A 538 -5.69 -4.48 -35.89
CA LYS A 538 -5.16 -5.47 -36.84
C LYS A 538 -5.26 -6.89 -36.31
N ILE A 539 -4.86 -7.13 -35.06
CA ILE A 539 -4.94 -8.46 -34.45
C ILE A 539 -6.39 -8.93 -34.37
N ALA A 540 -7.34 -8.06 -34.03
CA ALA A 540 -8.75 -8.41 -34.04
C ALA A 540 -9.25 -8.72 -35.47
N GLU A 541 -8.79 -7.99 -36.49
CA GLU A 541 -9.10 -8.31 -37.89
C GLU A 541 -8.58 -9.68 -38.29
N TYR A 542 -7.31 -9.98 -37.98
CA TYR A 542 -6.71 -11.28 -38.26
C TYR A 542 -7.41 -12.42 -37.51
N ALA A 543 -7.73 -12.21 -36.22
CA ALA A 543 -8.52 -13.16 -35.44
C ALA A 543 -9.89 -13.42 -36.07
N TYR A 544 -10.55 -12.38 -36.58
CA TYR A 544 -11.81 -12.56 -37.27
C TYR A 544 -11.67 -13.37 -38.56
N GLN A 545 -10.60 -13.15 -39.33
CA GLN A 545 -10.32 -13.98 -40.52
C GLN A 545 -10.13 -15.46 -40.16
N ILE A 546 -9.40 -15.76 -39.07
CA ILE A 546 -9.27 -17.15 -38.60
C ILE A 546 -10.63 -17.73 -38.16
N VAL A 547 -11.50 -16.94 -37.52
CA VAL A 547 -12.87 -17.38 -37.18
C VAL A 547 -13.67 -17.76 -38.42
N GLU A 548 -13.57 -16.98 -39.50
CA GLU A 548 -14.24 -17.28 -40.76
C GLU A 548 -13.66 -18.55 -41.43
N GLU A 549 -12.34 -18.70 -41.42
CA GLU A 549 -11.63 -19.85 -42.01
C GLU A 549 -11.90 -21.18 -41.29
N GLN A 550 -12.07 -21.13 -39.96
CA GLN A 550 -12.29 -22.30 -39.10
C GLN A 550 -13.74 -22.46 -38.64
N HIS A 551 -14.66 -21.63 -39.16
CA HIS A 551 -16.09 -21.65 -38.85
C HIS A 551 -16.44 -21.52 -37.35
N LEU A 552 -15.67 -20.71 -36.59
CA LEU A 552 -15.81 -20.54 -35.14
C LEU A 552 -16.86 -19.48 -34.72
N HIS A 553 -17.88 -19.24 -35.54
CA HIS A 553 -18.83 -18.12 -35.33
C HIS A 553 -19.66 -18.24 -34.04
N GLU A 554 -19.96 -19.47 -33.61
CA GLU A 554 -20.70 -19.71 -32.37
C GLU A 554 -19.88 -19.32 -31.14
N ALA A 555 -18.60 -19.72 -31.10
CA ALA A 555 -17.66 -19.34 -30.05
C ALA A 555 -17.51 -17.81 -29.95
N LEU A 556 -17.40 -17.13 -31.10
CA LEU A 556 -17.37 -15.67 -31.16
C LEU A 556 -18.67 -15.04 -30.63
N SER A 557 -19.83 -15.58 -31.00
CA SER A 557 -21.14 -15.07 -30.57
C SER A 557 -21.30 -15.14 -29.05
N ILE A 558 -20.85 -16.24 -28.42
CA ILE A 558 -20.86 -16.41 -26.95
C ILE A 558 -20.00 -15.35 -26.27
N GLU A 559 -18.79 -15.10 -26.78
CA GLU A 559 -17.90 -14.10 -26.18
C GLU A 559 -18.36 -12.66 -26.41
N ILE A 560 -19.04 -12.37 -27.54
CA ILE A 560 -19.67 -11.07 -27.79
C ILE A 560 -20.77 -10.80 -26.77
N GLN A 561 -21.60 -11.79 -26.44
CA GLN A 561 -22.66 -11.63 -25.43
C GLN A 561 -22.08 -11.27 -24.05
N LYS A 562 -20.93 -11.86 -23.68
CA LYS A 562 -20.25 -11.58 -22.40
C LYS A 562 -19.58 -10.21 -22.37
N THR A 563 -18.86 -9.87 -23.43
CA THR A 563 -18.01 -8.67 -23.48
C THR A 563 -18.74 -7.41 -23.94
N LYS A 564 -19.86 -7.59 -24.65
CA LYS A 564 -20.61 -6.54 -25.36
C LYS A 564 -19.77 -5.77 -26.39
N ASN A 565 -18.64 -6.34 -26.84
CA ASN A 565 -17.72 -5.71 -27.78
C ASN A 565 -16.97 -6.79 -28.58
N ARG A 566 -17.09 -6.75 -29.91
CA ARG A 566 -16.51 -7.76 -30.80
C ARG A 566 -14.99 -7.85 -30.76
N GLU A 567 -14.30 -6.72 -30.72
CA GLU A 567 -12.84 -6.68 -30.63
C GLU A 567 -12.37 -7.33 -29.33
N LYS A 568 -13.00 -6.99 -28.19
CA LYS A 568 -12.72 -7.64 -26.90
C LYS A 568 -13.05 -9.13 -26.91
N ALA A 569 -14.13 -9.54 -27.57
CA ALA A 569 -14.49 -10.94 -27.71
C ALA A 569 -13.40 -11.74 -28.45
N LEU A 570 -12.88 -11.20 -29.56
CA LEU A 570 -11.82 -11.85 -30.35
C LEU A 570 -10.51 -11.96 -29.56
N ILE A 571 -10.10 -10.90 -28.89
CA ILE A 571 -8.92 -10.92 -28.00
C ILE A 571 -9.12 -11.92 -26.85
N ASN A 572 -10.32 -12.01 -26.29
CA ASN A 572 -10.63 -13.02 -25.26
C ASN A 572 -10.50 -14.47 -25.78
N ILE A 573 -10.82 -14.73 -27.05
CA ILE A 573 -10.63 -16.06 -27.65
C ILE A 573 -9.13 -16.37 -27.78
N ILE A 574 -8.33 -15.40 -28.26
CA ILE A 574 -6.87 -15.53 -28.33
C ILE A 574 -6.28 -15.94 -26.97
N TYR A 575 -6.69 -15.30 -25.87
CA TYR A 575 -6.19 -15.64 -24.54
C TYR A 575 -6.68 -17.00 -24.01
N LYS A 576 -7.77 -17.55 -24.56
CA LYS A 576 -8.37 -18.83 -24.09
C LYS A 576 -7.90 -20.03 -24.91
N ASP A 577 -7.50 -19.83 -26.15
CA ASP A 577 -7.13 -20.90 -27.08
C ASP A 577 -5.74 -20.64 -27.68
N PRO A 578 -4.69 -21.32 -27.18
CA PRO A 578 -3.34 -21.18 -27.70
C PRO A 578 -3.16 -21.59 -29.16
N LEU A 579 -3.95 -22.55 -29.66
CA LEU A 579 -3.87 -22.98 -31.06
C LEU A 579 -4.47 -21.91 -31.98
N PHE A 580 -5.59 -21.32 -31.56
CA PHE A 580 -6.16 -20.17 -32.26
C PHE A 580 -5.20 -18.98 -32.23
N ALA A 581 -4.59 -18.68 -31.08
CA ALA A 581 -3.59 -17.62 -30.93
C ALA A 581 -2.41 -17.82 -31.90
N GLU A 582 -1.87 -19.04 -31.99
CA GLU A 582 -0.80 -19.38 -32.93
C GLU A 582 -1.20 -19.07 -34.38
N GLN A 583 -2.41 -19.45 -34.81
CA GLN A 583 -2.88 -19.17 -36.17
C GLN A 583 -3.05 -17.68 -36.45
N VAL A 584 -3.52 -16.91 -35.47
CA VAL A 584 -3.62 -15.45 -35.59
C VAL A 584 -2.22 -14.83 -35.74
N ALA A 585 -1.24 -15.27 -34.95
CA ALA A 585 0.14 -14.80 -35.04
C ALA A 585 0.76 -15.13 -36.41
N HIS A 586 0.53 -16.34 -36.92
CA HIS A 586 1.00 -16.73 -38.26
C HIS A 586 0.38 -15.86 -39.35
N LEU A 587 -0.95 -15.68 -39.32
CA LEU A 587 -1.63 -14.85 -40.29
C LEU A 587 -1.13 -13.40 -40.25
N ALA A 588 -0.88 -12.87 -39.05
CA ALA A 588 -0.36 -11.52 -38.88
C ALA A 588 0.97 -11.32 -39.62
N LEU A 589 1.96 -12.19 -39.38
CA LEU A 589 3.25 -12.10 -40.07
C LEU A 589 3.13 -12.33 -41.58
N VAL A 590 2.25 -13.24 -42.01
CA VAL A 590 2.00 -13.46 -43.45
C VAL A 590 1.47 -12.17 -44.10
N LYS A 591 0.55 -11.46 -43.46
CA LYS A 591 -0.02 -10.19 -43.96
C LYS A 591 1.01 -9.06 -43.94
N GLU A 592 1.74 -8.89 -42.84
CA GLU A 592 2.70 -7.79 -42.69
C GLU A 592 3.89 -7.91 -43.64
N HIS A 593 4.30 -9.13 -43.94
CA HIS A 593 5.38 -9.43 -44.89
C HIS A 593 4.90 -9.72 -46.32
N ARG A 594 3.59 -9.57 -46.61
CA ARG A 594 2.99 -9.76 -47.94
C ARG A 594 3.24 -11.16 -48.54
N LEU A 595 3.14 -12.20 -47.72
CA LEU A 595 3.42 -13.59 -48.07
C LEU A 595 2.17 -14.39 -48.50
N GLU A 596 1.01 -13.75 -48.63
CA GLU A 596 -0.28 -14.40 -48.87
C GLU A 596 -0.26 -15.27 -50.12
N ASN A 597 0.30 -14.76 -51.22
CA ASN A 597 0.37 -15.49 -52.49
C ASN A 597 1.19 -16.79 -52.38
N ARG A 598 2.26 -16.78 -51.57
CA ARG A 598 3.09 -17.97 -51.34
C ARG A 598 2.36 -18.98 -50.47
N VAL A 599 1.69 -18.52 -49.42
CA VAL A 599 0.85 -19.37 -48.56
C VAL A 599 -0.27 -20.01 -49.38
N GLU A 600 -0.93 -19.25 -50.25
CA GLU A 600 -2.01 -19.76 -51.11
C GLU A 600 -1.54 -20.85 -52.06
N LYS A 601 -0.38 -20.64 -52.69
CA LYS A 601 0.22 -21.65 -53.57
C LYS A 601 0.51 -22.96 -52.81
N VAL A 602 1.15 -22.87 -51.65
CA VAL A 602 1.46 -24.04 -50.81
C VAL A 602 0.18 -24.72 -50.30
N ALA A 603 -0.84 -23.93 -49.94
CA ALA A 603 -2.14 -24.46 -49.50
C ALA A 603 -2.84 -25.21 -50.63
N ALA A 604 -2.83 -24.70 -51.87
CA ALA A 604 -3.40 -25.39 -53.03
C ALA A 604 -2.72 -26.75 -53.27
N GLU A 605 -1.39 -26.81 -53.22
CA GLU A 605 -0.61 -28.06 -53.34
C GLU A 605 -0.96 -29.08 -52.24
N LEU A 606 -1.29 -28.62 -51.03
CA LEU A 606 -1.70 -29.48 -49.92
C LEU A 606 -3.16 -29.97 -50.05
N VAL A 607 -4.05 -29.14 -50.60
CA VAL A 607 -5.43 -29.54 -50.92
C VAL A 607 -5.42 -30.62 -52.00
N GLU A 608 -4.60 -30.48 -53.05
CA GLU A 608 -4.41 -31.51 -54.08
C GLU A 608 -3.91 -32.84 -53.49
N LYS A 609 -3.16 -32.78 -52.39
CA LYS A 609 -2.69 -33.95 -51.62
C LYS A 609 -3.73 -34.50 -50.63
N GLY A 610 -4.96 -34.00 -50.66
CA GLY A 610 -6.10 -34.53 -49.91
C GLY A 610 -6.36 -33.89 -48.55
N LEU A 611 -5.71 -32.78 -48.20
CA LEU A 611 -6.05 -32.04 -46.98
C LEU A 611 -7.31 -31.19 -47.20
N SER A 612 -8.11 -31.00 -46.14
CA SER A 612 -9.17 -29.98 -46.17
C SER A 612 -8.54 -28.60 -46.31
N ARG A 613 -9.26 -27.67 -46.95
CA ARG A 613 -8.77 -26.29 -47.19
C ARG A 613 -8.30 -25.60 -45.91
N GLU A 614 -9.06 -25.77 -44.82
CA GLU A 614 -8.72 -25.25 -43.49
C GLU A 614 -7.36 -25.78 -43.00
N LYS A 615 -7.17 -27.11 -42.99
CA LYS A 615 -5.91 -27.74 -42.56
C LYS A 615 -4.75 -27.38 -43.49
N ALA A 616 -5.02 -27.27 -44.78
CA ALA A 616 -4.01 -26.87 -45.77
C ALA A 616 -3.52 -25.44 -45.54
N LEU A 617 -4.38 -24.49 -45.16
CA LEU A 617 -3.99 -23.12 -44.85
C LEU A 617 -3.12 -23.05 -43.58
N VAL A 618 -3.52 -23.77 -42.52
CA VAL A 618 -2.75 -23.88 -41.27
C VAL A 618 -1.33 -24.37 -41.54
N GLU A 619 -1.20 -25.48 -42.26
CA GLU A 619 0.09 -26.10 -42.57
C GLU A 619 0.91 -25.24 -43.54
N ALA A 620 0.26 -24.61 -44.53
CA ALA A 620 0.94 -23.71 -45.47
C ALA A 620 1.55 -22.49 -44.78
N ARG A 621 0.83 -21.86 -43.85
CA ARG A 621 1.36 -20.74 -43.05
C ARG A 621 2.58 -21.16 -42.24
N ARG A 622 2.47 -22.26 -41.50
CA ARG A 622 3.57 -22.82 -40.69
C ARG A 622 4.80 -23.09 -41.56
N LYS A 623 4.62 -23.74 -42.71
CA LYS A 623 5.71 -24.05 -43.64
C LYS A 623 6.37 -22.81 -44.21
N VAL A 624 5.58 -21.86 -44.75
CA VAL A 624 6.12 -20.63 -45.36
C VAL A 624 6.90 -19.81 -44.32
N LEU A 625 6.40 -19.68 -43.10
CA LEU A 625 7.08 -18.94 -42.03
C LEU A 625 8.35 -19.65 -41.52
N SER A 626 8.39 -20.98 -41.58
CA SER A 626 9.59 -21.77 -41.22
C SER A 626 10.69 -21.69 -42.28
N GLU A 627 10.32 -21.42 -43.53
CA GLU A 627 11.22 -21.29 -44.68
C GLU A 627 11.52 -19.82 -45.05
N THR A 628 11.20 -18.88 -44.17
CA THR A 628 11.43 -17.44 -44.39
C THR A 628 12.12 -16.86 -43.17
N TYR A 629 13.23 -16.15 -43.39
CA TYR A 629 14.13 -15.65 -42.35
C TYR A 629 14.30 -14.14 -42.48
N ILE A 630 14.54 -13.47 -41.36
CA ILE A 630 15.00 -12.07 -41.33
C ILE A 630 16.53 -12.09 -41.28
N ASP A 631 17.18 -11.53 -42.31
CA ASP A 631 18.63 -11.41 -42.35
C ASP A 631 19.10 -10.38 -41.30
N PRO A 632 20.07 -10.73 -40.43
CA PRO A 632 20.45 -9.88 -39.31
C PRO A 632 21.31 -8.67 -39.70
N GLU A 633 21.88 -8.65 -40.91
CA GLU A 633 22.71 -7.55 -41.42
C GLU A 633 21.88 -6.52 -42.18
N THR A 634 20.91 -7.01 -42.95
CA THR A 634 20.08 -6.16 -43.84
C THR A 634 18.68 -5.89 -43.29
N PHE A 635 18.20 -6.70 -42.34
CA PHE A 635 16.81 -6.72 -41.85
C PHE A 635 15.77 -7.00 -42.94
N GLU A 636 16.19 -7.54 -44.08
CA GLU A 636 15.30 -7.95 -45.19
C GLU A 636 14.93 -9.45 -45.08
N LEU A 637 13.87 -9.84 -45.80
CA LEU A 637 13.44 -11.24 -45.83
C LEU A 637 14.29 -12.06 -46.80
N THR A 638 14.74 -13.23 -46.35
CA THR A 638 15.46 -14.21 -47.16
C THR A 638 14.86 -15.61 -47.00
N GLN A 639 15.09 -16.46 -47.99
CA GLN A 639 14.77 -17.90 -47.92
C GLN A 639 16.00 -18.74 -47.54
N GLU A 640 17.18 -18.12 -47.50
CA GLU A 640 18.37 -18.77 -46.97
C GLU A 640 18.26 -18.91 -45.45
N PRO A 641 18.70 -20.02 -44.85
CA PRO A 641 18.61 -20.27 -43.41
C PRO A 641 19.66 -19.46 -42.63
N ARG A 642 19.58 -18.13 -42.72
CA ARG A 642 20.45 -17.17 -42.08
C ARG A 642 19.59 -16.17 -41.31
N GLY A 643 19.85 -16.05 -40.01
CA GLY A 643 19.09 -15.16 -39.12
C GLY A 643 17.93 -15.86 -38.40
N VAL A 644 16.88 -15.11 -38.08
CA VAL A 644 15.73 -15.60 -37.30
C VAL A 644 14.59 -15.96 -38.24
N ALA A 645 14.10 -17.20 -38.17
CA ALA A 645 12.94 -17.62 -38.94
C ALA A 645 11.67 -16.87 -38.49
N LEU A 646 10.80 -16.51 -39.42
CA LEU A 646 9.54 -15.82 -39.09
C LEU A 646 8.65 -16.65 -38.17
N ILE A 647 8.75 -17.98 -38.23
CA ILE A 647 8.02 -18.86 -37.30
C ILE A 647 8.44 -18.63 -35.83
N GLU A 648 9.71 -18.27 -35.57
CA GLU A 648 10.18 -17.95 -34.23
C GLU A 648 9.70 -16.57 -33.77
N VAL A 649 9.59 -15.62 -34.70
CA VAL A 649 8.98 -14.30 -34.44
C VAL A 649 7.49 -14.45 -34.11
N ALA A 650 6.78 -15.36 -34.79
CA ALA A 650 5.35 -15.59 -34.58
C ALA A 650 5.03 -15.98 -33.13
N LYS A 651 5.90 -16.77 -32.49
CA LYS A 651 5.71 -17.22 -31.10
C LYS A 651 5.55 -16.06 -30.11
N ARG A 652 6.17 -14.91 -30.40
CA ARG A 652 6.14 -13.72 -29.55
C ARG A 652 5.24 -12.60 -30.06
N TYR A 653 4.77 -12.70 -31.31
CA TYR A 653 4.04 -11.62 -31.99
C TYR A 653 2.85 -11.08 -31.17
N LEU A 654 1.97 -11.96 -30.70
CA LEU A 654 0.79 -11.54 -29.94
C LEU A 654 1.17 -10.91 -28.61
N ARG A 655 2.15 -11.48 -27.90
CA ARG A 655 2.66 -10.92 -26.65
C ARG A 655 3.25 -9.52 -26.86
N ASP A 656 4.09 -9.37 -27.88
CA ASP A 656 4.78 -8.11 -28.16
C ASP A 656 3.78 -6.99 -28.56
N HIS A 657 2.68 -7.35 -29.23
CA HIS A 657 1.68 -6.40 -29.76
C HIS A 657 0.39 -6.28 -28.93
N LEU A 658 0.18 -7.12 -27.91
CA LEU A 658 -0.95 -7.02 -26.96
C LEU A 658 -0.46 -6.70 -25.54
N ASP A 659 0.41 -7.54 -24.98
CA ASP A 659 0.82 -7.45 -23.57
C ASP A 659 1.94 -6.41 -23.38
N LEU A 660 2.88 -6.36 -24.33
CA LEU A 660 3.98 -5.38 -24.39
C LEU A 660 3.73 -4.26 -25.40
N ALA A 661 2.48 -4.10 -25.87
CA ALA A 661 2.11 -3.20 -26.97
C ALA A 661 2.71 -1.79 -26.83
N GLU A 662 2.65 -1.20 -25.63
CA GLU A 662 3.22 0.13 -25.38
C GLU A 662 4.75 0.15 -25.50
N SER A 663 5.44 -0.83 -24.94
CA SER A 663 6.91 -0.98 -25.04
C SER A 663 7.33 -1.14 -26.50
N THR A 664 6.66 -2.04 -27.22
CA THR A 664 6.91 -2.30 -28.65
C THR A 664 6.68 -1.04 -29.49
N ALA A 665 5.55 -0.35 -29.27
CA ALA A 665 5.26 0.90 -29.96
C ALA A 665 6.29 1.99 -29.67
N ARG A 666 6.74 2.14 -28.41
CA ARG A 666 7.81 3.10 -28.06
C ARG A 666 9.10 2.78 -28.82
N LYS A 667 9.52 1.51 -28.84
CA LYS A 667 10.71 1.06 -29.59
C LYS A 667 10.58 1.37 -31.08
N GLU A 668 9.47 1.02 -31.70
CA GLU A 668 9.24 1.30 -33.12
C GLU A 668 9.26 2.80 -33.45
N VAL A 669 8.59 3.62 -32.64
CA VAL A 669 8.56 5.08 -32.84
C VAL A 669 9.97 5.66 -32.70
N ILE A 670 10.74 5.25 -31.69
CA ILE A 670 12.13 5.69 -31.52
C ILE A 670 12.99 5.33 -32.74
N VAL A 671 12.84 4.12 -33.29
CA VAL A 671 13.56 3.68 -34.50
C VAL A 671 13.15 4.51 -35.71
N ARG A 672 11.85 4.71 -35.94
CA ARG A 672 11.31 5.51 -37.07
C ARG A 672 11.83 6.95 -37.07
N HIS A 673 12.02 7.53 -35.89
CA HIS A 673 12.53 8.89 -35.73
C HIS A 673 14.06 8.96 -35.58
N GLY A 674 14.79 7.85 -35.70
CA GLY A 674 16.26 7.83 -35.64
C GLY A 674 16.84 8.14 -34.25
N LEU A 675 16.04 7.96 -33.18
CA LEU A 675 16.34 8.43 -31.83
C LEU A 675 17.15 7.45 -30.97
N LEU A 676 17.55 6.29 -31.53
CA LEU A 676 18.28 5.24 -30.78
C LEU A 676 19.55 5.76 -30.09
N LYS A 677 20.30 6.65 -30.76
CA LYS A 677 21.54 7.22 -30.21
C LYS A 677 21.31 8.18 -29.04
N GLU A 678 20.10 8.70 -28.88
CA GLU A 678 19.74 9.60 -27.79
C GLU A 678 19.23 8.86 -26.54
N LEU A 679 18.87 7.58 -26.66
CA LEU A 679 18.24 6.79 -25.58
C LEU A 679 19.06 6.84 -24.28
N GLU A 680 20.38 6.82 -24.42
CA GLU A 680 21.32 6.86 -23.31
C GLU A 680 21.15 8.12 -22.41
N ASN A 681 20.77 9.26 -22.99
CA ASN A 681 20.57 10.51 -22.26
C ASN A 681 19.33 10.50 -21.35
N TYR A 682 18.42 9.56 -21.59
CA TYR A 682 17.15 9.41 -20.86
C TYR A 682 17.16 8.22 -19.89
N TRP A 683 18.32 7.56 -19.74
CA TRP A 683 18.49 6.37 -18.92
C TRP A 683 18.61 6.71 -17.44
N TYR A 684 17.61 6.32 -16.65
CA TYR A 684 17.67 6.35 -15.19
C TYR A 684 18.21 5.02 -14.68
N SER A 685 19.21 5.04 -13.79
CA SER A 685 19.79 3.82 -13.25
C SER A 685 19.64 3.68 -11.74
N ALA A 686 19.72 2.46 -11.23
CA ALA A 686 19.85 2.15 -9.81
C ALA A 686 21.27 2.37 -9.28
N GLU A 687 22.27 2.43 -10.16
CA GLU A 687 23.70 2.49 -9.79
C GLU A 687 24.50 3.43 -10.68
N GLY A 688 25.74 3.70 -10.27
CA GLY A 688 26.69 4.48 -11.05
C GLY A 688 26.33 5.97 -11.21
N PRO A 689 26.95 6.66 -12.18
CA PRO A 689 26.81 8.11 -12.36
C PRO A 689 25.39 8.57 -12.71
N ARG A 690 24.55 7.69 -13.25
CA ARG A 690 23.13 7.97 -13.56
C ARG A 690 22.17 7.43 -12.51
N LYS A 691 22.65 7.22 -11.28
CA LYS A 691 21.81 6.78 -10.18
C LYS A 691 20.68 7.78 -9.91
N LYS A 692 19.45 7.29 -10.03
CA LYS A 692 18.21 8.06 -9.87
C LYS A 692 17.24 7.43 -8.87
N TYR A 693 17.42 6.15 -8.54
CA TYR A 693 16.65 5.42 -7.54
C TYR A 693 17.54 4.40 -6.82
N ASN A 694 17.05 3.85 -5.70
CA ASN A 694 17.70 2.77 -4.96
C ASN A 694 17.09 1.42 -5.32
N LEU A 695 17.88 0.35 -5.32
CA LEU A 695 17.42 -1.01 -5.60
C LEU A 695 18.02 -1.99 -4.60
N ALA A 696 17.19 -2.87 -4.05
CA ALA A 696 17.66 -3.98 -3.24
C ALA A 696 16.78 -5.21 -3.41
N TYR A 697 17.42 -6.39 -3.41
CA TYR A 697 16.74 -7.66 -3.20
C TYR A 697 16.55 -7.89 -1.69
N THR A 698 15.31 -8.14 -1.27
CA THR A 698 14.94 -8.35 0.14
C THR A 698 14.03 -9.55 0.24
N PRO A 699 14.53 -10.78 0.42
CA PRO A 699 13.70 -11.98 0.36
C PRO A 699 12.54 -11.90 1.36
N SER A 700 11.34 -12.24 0.91
CA SER A 700 10.17 -12.38 1.79
C SER A 700 10.43 -13.45 2.85
N ARG A 701 10.15 -13.13 4.11
CA ARG A 701 10.30 -14.04 5.26
C ARG A 701 8.98 -14.58 5.79
N VAL A 702 7.84 -14.20 5.21
CA VAL A 702 6.53 -14.56 5.76
C VAL A 702 6.30 -16.06 5.66
N ASP A 703 6.29 -16.72 6.81
CA ASP A 703 5.85 -18.10 6.97
C ASP A 703 4.32 -18.13 7.12
N LEU A 704 3.62 -18.57 6.08
CA LEU A 704 2.16 -18.54 6.05
C LEU A 704 1.58 -19.60 7.02
N GLY A 705 1.16 -19.15 8.20
CA GLY A 705 0.62 -20.02 9.23
C GLY A 705 0.62 -19.35 10.61
N PRO A 706 0.63 -20.12 11.71
CA PRO A 706 0.67 -19.58 13.06
C PRO A 706 1.85 -18.63 13.34
N ASN A 707 2.94 -18.72 12.57
CA ASN A 707 4.15 -17.92 12.72
C ASN A 707 4.28 -16.77 11.70
N GLU A 708 3.17 -16.35 11.05
CA GLU A 708 3.24 -15.33 9.99
C GLU A 708 3.77 -13.97 10.46
N ILE A 709 3.48 -13.56 11.70
CA ILE A 709 4.04 -12.33 12.29
C ILE A 709 5.47 -12.56 12.81
N PRO A 710 5.75 -13.56 13.68
CA PRO A 710 7.10 -13.82 14.18
C PRO A 710 8.15 -13.99 13.08
N SER A 711 7.79 -14.63 11.97
CA SER A 711 8.70 -14.82 10.84
C SER A 711 9.18 -13.52 10.18
N VAL A 712 8.42 -12.42 10.33
CA VAL A 712 8.79 -11.09 9.80
C VAL A 712 9.54 -10.25 10.83
N ILE A 713 9.11 -10.28 12.09
CA ILE A 713 9.62 -9.35 13.11
C ILE A 713 10.73 -9.94 13.97
N ASP A 714 10.73 -11.25 14.22
CA ASP A 714 11.64 -11.93 15.16
C ASP A 714 12.77 -12.68 14.45
N GLN A 715 12.84 -12.66 13.12
CA GLN A 715 13.96 -13.18 12.34
C GLN A 715 14.76 -12.05 11.70
N GLY A 716 16.07 -12.24 11.53
CA GLY A 716 16.92 -11.29 10.82
C GLY A 716 16.46 -11.06 9.38
N GLN A 717 16.50 -9.81 8.93
CA GLN A 717 16.15 -9.44 7.55
C GLN A 717 17.42 -9.23 6.72
N PRO A 718 17.77 -10.17 5.81
CA PRO A 718 18.84 -9.98 4.86
C PRO A 718 18.42 -8.97 3.76
N ILE A 719 19.38 -8.15 3.32
CA ILE A 719 19.27 -7.20 2.22
C ILE A 719 20.44 -7.46 1.25
N GLY A 720 20.14 -7.58 -0.04
CA GLY A 720 21.10 -7.58 -1.15
C GLY A 720 20.99 -6.27 -1.93
N PRO A 721 21.62 -5.18 -1.46
CA PRO A 721 21.53 -3.87 -2.09
C PRO A 721 22.50 -3.74 -3.27
N VAL A 722 22.18 -2.90 -4.26
CA VAL A 722 23.13 -2.62 -5.36
C VAL A 722 24.30 -1.73 -4.94
N ASP A 723 24.13 -0.91 -3.90
CA ASP A 723 25.17 -0.07 -3.32
C ASP A 723 24.87 0.35 -1.87
N ALA A 724 25.79 1.09 -1.24
CA ALA A 724 25.68 1.52 0.15
C ALA A 724 24.47 2.44 0.43
N GLU A 725 24.08 3.29 -0.54
CA GLU A 725 22.91 4.15 -0.38
C GLU A 725 21.61 3.32 -0.39
N SER A 726 21.53 2.35 -1.29
CA SER A 726 20.42 1.40 -1.34
C SER A 726 20.37 0.56 -0.07
N ALA A 727 21.52 0.15 0.47
CA ALA A 727 21.62 -0.54 1.76
C ALA A 727 21.02 0.29 2.89
N ALA A 728 21.41 1.57 3.00
CA ALA A 728 20.93 2.47 4.05
C ALA A 728 19.42 2.73 3.95
N ALA A 729 18.93 3.02 2.73
CA ALA A 729 17.52 3.29 2.48
C ALA A 729 16.64 2.07 2.78
N THR A 730 17.03 0.88 2.32
CA THR A 730 16.28 -0.34 2.56
C THR A 730 16.35 -0.75 4.03
N LYS A 731 17.51 -0.58 4.69
CA LYS A 731 17.65 -0.84 6.13
C LYS A 731 16.70 0.02 6.97
N GLU A 732 16.58 1.31 6.66
CA GLU A 732 15.66 2.23 7.34
C GLU A 732 14.20 1.73 7.31
N LEU A 733 13.76 1.15 6.20
CA LEU A 733 12.39 0.63 6.06
C LEU A 733 12.16 -0.60 6.95
N PHE A 734 13.04 -1.60 6.89
CA PHE A 734 12.84 -2.86 7.61
C PHE A 734 13.15 -2.75 9.10
N ASP A 735 14.01 -1.83 9.52
CA ASP A 735 14.28 -1.56 10.93
C ASP A 735 13.05 -1.02 11.68
N LYS A 736 12.02 -0.54 10.98
CA LYS A 736 10.75 -0.10 11.59
C LYS A 736 9.98 -1.20 12.29
N ILE A 737 10.18 -2.44 11.85
CA ILE A 737 9.41 -3.60 12.32
C ILE A 737 10.28 -4.72 12.88
N ASN A 738 11.57 -4.76 12.53
CA ASN A 738 12.45 -5.86 12.90
C ASN A 738 12.97 -5.75 14.35
N VAL A 739 12.57 -6.69 15.20
CA VAL A 739 12.97 -6.81 16.62
C VAL A 739 13.86 -8.04 16.88
N SER A 740 14.31 -8.72 15.82
CA SER A 740 15.19 -9.90 15.90
C SER A 740 16.57 -9.57 16.46
N LEU A 741 17.30 -10.55 16.97
CA LEU A 741 18.65 -10.34 17.52
C LEU A 741 19.66 -9.96 16.43
N GLU A 742 19.52 -10.55 15.24
CA GLU A 742 20.35 -10.29 14.07
C GLU A 742 20.07 -8.90 13.47
N GLY A 743 18.83 -8.44 13.60
CA GLY A 743 18.36 -7.20 13.01
C GLY A 743 18.33 -7.24 11.49
N VAL A 744 18.43 -6.07 10.88
CA VAL A 744 18.52 -5.92 9.43
C VAL A 744 19.99 -5.84 9.01
N TYR A 745 20.40 -6.74 8.12
CA TYR A 745 21.80 -6.90 7.71
C TYR A 745 21.95 -7.03 6.18
N THR A 746 23.10 -6.61 5.68
CA THR A 746 23.47 -6.74 4.27
C THR A 746 24.30 -7.99 4.07
N TYR A 747 24.02 -8.78 3.04
CA TYR A 747 24.99 -9.77 2.55
C TYR A 747 25.71 -9.17 1.34
N THR A 748 27.04 -9.15 1.41
CA THR A 748 27.95 -8.78 0.32
C THR A 748 28.39 -10.00 -0.44
#